data_AF-K2AVK0-F1
#
_entry.id   AF-K2AVK0-F1
#
_cell.length_a   1.000
_cell.length_b   1.000
_cell.length_c   1.000
_cell.angle_alpha   90.00
_cell.angle_beta   90.00
_cell.angle_gamma   90.00
#
_symmetry.space_group_name_H-M   'P 1'
#
loop_
_entity.id
_entity.type
_entity.pdbx_description
1 polymer ?
#
loop_
_entity_poly.entity_id
_entity_poly.type
_entity_poly.pdbx_seq_one_letter_code
_entity_poly.pdbx_strand_id
1 'polypeptide(L)'
;MVRIIFLLCLFFCISKGAFSAIAPPVVIEPNQSTYDLANHMEMYIDRTHQLTLQEVTDPSFSKRFIMYNFVEQSSAKNYDQSVWLRFRVVNDTSNDVQLFLTKNFPNQYTDWMLYKETSAGLVSVNFLPKTMHISLFPLDIPSHGSSVYYLYNYSEGWLQTTFQLVKPSLHLLQQIDLFFIMGIQYGIALALFFHSLFIYLFLRDKGYLLYSIFIVFAVLAYVFMDGFFNRFPMIVVSNWLYLHGYRFVMTLVGFTYVLFAQNILQTKQYVPRINVILNFHLFCAIPVAIIALLSSFSSSFIASLEIIIVTYYINFSFVLTSIAGFFVMLQGYKPAQYYIAGMVAIMAASLFHLAAYYRYITPNVFLFRLPQLGLDIDMILQAIALAVRFNLIQEAQIKTQKEVIKQKDLNVKLQEKAVRDKQRLIKAYARFFPRRFLELLKKKSILDIHLGDQTEKNMAVLFADLRNFTHLLEKKTPAESFSFINGYLNQIAPLIRKYDGVVDKYIGDAILALYEGPAEGAVYTAINIINVLNQMNKIQAEKMDMGIGIHYGTLMVGTIGEQERMDGTVISDTVNVASRLENLNKIYGTHIIISETVLDTLSNKDEFKIRFIDHIIVKGKSQSIRLYEIFDCDSKELIDKKLSTRAALYNAIQFFQEQEFEKALKIFEYCLDILPEDKMILLYAERCNMFAGQGHMDAWQPIAKLSDKVELTYESQITE
;
A
#
# COMPACT_ATOMS: atom_id res chain seq x y z
N MET A 1 40.26 26.50 -9.64
CA MET A 1 40.50 25.05 -9.66
C MET A 1 41.13 24.54 -10.97
N VAL A 2 40.67 24.99 -12.15
CA VAL A 2 41.23 24.59 -13.47
C VAL A 2 42.69 25.04 -13.69
N ARG A 3 43.12 26.17 -13.08
CA ARG A 3 44.51 26.66 -13.20
C ARG A 3 45.57 25.83 -12.46
N ILE A 4 45.20 25.07 -11.42
CA ILE A 4 46.16 24.25 -10.64
C ILE A 4 46.45 22.93 -11.36
N ILE A 5 45.44 22.36 -12.03
CA ILE A 5 45.58 21.14 -12.83
C ILE A 5 46.38 21.40 -14.12
N PHE A 6 46.24 22.59 -14.72
CA PHE A 6 47.02 22.96 -15.91
C PHE A 6 48.49 23.32 -15.60
N LEU A 7 48.77 23.82 -14.39
CA LEU A 7 50.14 24.11 -13.92
C LEU A 7 50.93 22.84 -13.55
N LEU A 8 50.25 21.77 -13.13
CA LEU A 8 50.89 20.47 -12.86
C LEU A 8 51.30 19.72 -14.14
N CYS A 9 50.63 19.96 -15.27
CA CYS A 9 50.99 19.36 -16.56
C CYS A 9 52.19 20.04 -17.25
N LEU A 10 52.57 21.25 -16.82
CA LEU A 10 53.61 22.06 -17.47
C LEU A 10 55.00 21.96 -16.80
N PHE A 11 55.12 21.19 -15.72
CA PHE A 11 56.41 20.92 -15.06
C PHE A 11 57.10 19.63 -15.57
N PHE A 12 56.48 18.92 -16.51
CA PHE A 12 57.03 17.71 -17.14
C PHE A 12 57.77 18.05 -18.44
N CYS A 13 58.90 18.75 -18.32
CA CYS A 13 59.90 18.78 -19.39
C CYS A 13 61.28 19.10 -18.82
N ILE A 14 62.28 18.38 -19.36
CA ILE A 14 63.73 18.57 -19.23
C ILE A 14 64.40 17.77 -18.10
N SER A 15 64.98 16.63 -18.48
CA SER A 15 66.44 16.44 -18.31
C SER A 15 66.93 15.37 -19.30
N LYS A 16 67.52 15.79 -20.42
CA LYS A 16 68.40 14.93 -21.21
C LYS A 16 69.83 15.19 -20.76
N GLY A 17 70.45 14.21 -20.11
CA GLY A 17 71.88 14.19 -19.86
C GLY A 17 72.53 13.22 -20.83
N ALA A 18 73.45 13.71 -21.67
CA ALA A 18 74.38 12.87 -22.42
C ALA A 18 75.51 12.44 -21.47
N PHE A 19 76.00 11.19 -21.49
CA PHE A 19 77.39 10.84 -21.12
C PHE A 19 77.76 9.39 -21.49
N SER A 20 79.07 9.15 -21.48
CA SER A 20 79.84 8.12 -22.20
C SER A 20 80.20 6.89 -21.36
N ALA A 21 80.30 5.75 -22.07
CA ALA A 21 81.15 4.56 -21.93
C ALA A 21 81.43 3.95 -20.53
N ILE A 22 80.78 2.80 -20.31
CA ILE A 22 81.00 1.77 -19.28
C ILE A 22 80.23 1.98 -17.97
N ALA A 23 79.33 1.04 -17.65
CA ALA A 23 78.61 1.04 -16.37
C ALA A 23 79.54 0.65 -15.20
N PRO A 24 79.46 1.34 -14.04
CA PRO A 24 80.30 1.01 -12.89
C PRO A 24 79.96 -0.38 -12.34
N PRO A 25 80.95 -1.14 -11.82
CA PRO A 25 80.68 -2.42 -11.17
C PRO A 25 79.83 -2.24 -9.92
N VAL A 26 79.04 -3.25 -9.59
CA VAL A 26 78.41 -3.38 -8.27
C VAL A 26 79.49 -3.85 -7.30
N VAL A 27 79.87 -2.99 -6.35
CA VAL A 27 80.81 -3.34 -5.29
C VAL A 27 80.03 -3.83 -4.08
N ILE A 28 80.33 -5.03 -3.60
CA ILE A 28 79.66 -5.63 -2.45
C ILE A 28 80.26 -5.04 -1.17
N GLU A 29 79.41 -4.42 -0.38
CA GLU A 29 79.76 -3.86 0.93
C GLU A 29 79.27 -4.77 2.08
N PRO A 30 80.00 -4.85 3.21
CA PRO A 30 79.63 -5.72 4.33
C PRO A 30 78.21 -5.46 4.89
N ASN A 31 77.81 -4.19 4.96
CA ASN A 31 76.57 -3.75 5.60
C ASN A 31 75.38 -3.59 4.64
N GLN A 32 75.60 -3.70 3.32
CA GLN A 32 74.56 -3.55 2.33
C GLN A 32 73.94 -4.91 1.98
N SER A 33 72.60 -4.95 1.93
CA SER A 33 71.84 -6.20 1.75
C SER A 33 71.02 -6.24 0.45
N THR A 34 70.92 -5.11 -0.25
CA THR A 34 70.26 -4.95 -1.55
C THR A 34 71.08 -4.01 -2.44
N TYR A 35 71.20 -4.34 -3.72
CA TYR A 35 71.89 -3.54 -4.73
C TYR A 35 70.99 -3.41 -5.95
N ASP A 36 70.53 -2.19 -6.27
CA ASP A 36 69.74 -1.91 -7.48
C ASP A 36 70.68 -1.91 -8.69
N LEU A 37 70.36 -2.74 -9.71
CA LEU A 37 71.19 -2.87 -10.90
C LEU A 37 70.86 -1.82 -11.98
N ALA A 38 69.87 -0.95 -11.77
CA ALA A 38 69.41 0.01 -12.78
C ALA A 38 70.54 0.86 -13.41
N ASN A 39 71.55 1.26 -12.62
CA ASN A 39 72.68 2.08 -13.08
C ASN A 39 73.99 1.29 -13.28
N HIS A 40 73.96 -0.04 -13.08
CA HIS A 40 75.12 -0.92 -13.15
C HIS A 40 75.06 -1.92 -14.31
N MET A 41 74.03 -1.80 -15.15
CA MET A 41 73.80 -2.65 -16.31
C MET A 41 74.12 -1.93 -17.61
N GLU A 42 74.60 -2.71 -18.55
CA GLU A 42 74.77 -2.33 -19.94
C GLU A 42 73.86 -3.22 -20.80
N MET A 43 73.43 -2.71 -21.93
CA MET A 43 72.48 -3.36 -22.82
C MET A 43 73.02 -3.42 -24.24
N TYR A 44 72.74 -4.54 -24.89
CA TYR A 44 72.81 -4.68 -26.33
C TYR A 44 71.52 -5.29 -26.87
N ILE A 45 71.01 -4.72 -27.96
CA ILE A 45 69.79 -5.21 -28.62
C ILE A 45 70.20 -5.89 -29.92
N ASP A 46 70.04 -7.20 -29.96
CA ASP A 46 70.26 -8.03 -31.13
C ASP A 46 69.02 -8.03 -32.02
N ARG A 47 69.12 -7.34 -33.16
CA ARG A 47 68.07 -7.25 -34.18
C ARG A 47 68.08 -8.40 -35.18
N THR A 48 69.14 -9.21 -35.23
CA THR A 48 69.28 -10.30 -36.19
C THR A 48 68.90 -11.65 -35.59
N HIS A 49 68.80 -11.74 -34.26
CA HIS A 49 68.47 -12.95 -33.48
C HIS A 49 69.46 -14.11 -33.68
N GLN A 50 70.62 -13.82 -34.27
CA GLN A 50 71.59 -14.83 -34.70
C GLN A 50 72.87 -14.80 -33.88
N LEU A 51 73.00 -13.87 -32.92
CA LEU A 51 74.22 -13.76 -32.13
C LEU A 51 74.39 -14.97 -31.21
N THR A 52 75.55 -15.59 -31.34
CA THR A 52 75.94 -16.73 -30.50
C THR A 52 76.61 -16.26 -29.21
N LEU A 53 76.58 -17.10 -28.17
CA LEU A 53 77.18 -16.81 -26.86
C LEU A 53 78.67 -16.41 -26.93
N GLN A 54 79.42 -16.95 -27.91
CA GLN A 54 80.85 -16.66 -28.10
C GLN A 54 81.10 -15.28 -28.73
N GLU A 55 80.22 -14.83 -29.62
CA GLU A 55 80.35 -13.54 -30.31
C GLU A 55 80.07 -12.35 -29.38
N VAL A 56 79.14 -12.51 -28.43
CA VAL A 56 78.77 -11.47 -27.46
C VAL A 56 79.89 -11.20 -26.43
N THR A 57 80.78 -12.17 -26.21
CA THR A 57 81.95 -12.07 -25.32
C THR A 57 83.24 -11.57 -25.98
N ASP A 58 83.26 -11.39 -27.30
CA ASP A 58 84.46 -10.90 -28.00
C ASP A 58 84.84 -9.48 -27.52
N PRO A 59 86.12 -9.22 -27.15
CA PRO A 59 86.59 -7.89 -26.73
C PRO A 59 86.27 -6.76 -27.71
N SER A 60 86.19 -7.06 -29.00
CA SER A 60 85.80 -6.11 -30.06
C SER A 60 84.30 -5.80 -30.04
N PHE A 61 83.47 -6.78 -29.66
CA PHE A 61 82.02 -6.68 -29.54
C PHE A 61 81.58 -5.98 -28.25
N SER A 62 82.37 -6.14 -27.18
CA SER A 62 82.17 -5.53 -25.85
C SER A 62 81.91 -4.01 -25.88
N LYS A 63 82.43 -3.29 -26.88
CA LYS A 63 82.25 -1.84 -27.06
C LYS A 63 80.86 -1.43 -27.59
N ARG A 64 80.05 -2.39 -28.05
CA ARG A 64 78.71 -2.13 -28.63
C ARG A 64 77.60 -2.05 -27.58
N PHE A 65 77.89 -2.44 -26.34
CA PHE A 65 76.96 -2.30 -25.23
C PHE A 65 76.80 -0.83 -24.82
N ILE A 66 75.57 -0.40 -24.58
CA ILE A 66 75.21 0.95 -24.13
C ILE A 66 74.72 0.91 -22.68
N MET A 67 74.86 1.99 -21.92
CA MET A 67 74.35 2.04 -20.55
C MET A 67 72.83 1.80 -20.53
N TYR A 68 72.36 0.95 -19.62
CA TYR A 68 70.92 0.75 -19.43
C TYR A 68 70.32 1.98 -18.73
N ASN A 69 69.37 2.65 -19.39
CA ASN A 69 68.60 3.74 -18.79
C ASN A 69 67.12 3.34 -18.70
N PHE A 70 66.67 3.04 -17.49
CA PHE A 70 65.29 2.65 -17.21
C PHE A 70 64.27 3.71 -17.66
N VAL A 71 64.57 5.01 -17.45
CA VAL A 71 63.62 6.10 -17.73
C VAL A 71 63.45 6.34 -19.24
N GLU A 72 64.55 6.41 -20.00
CA GLU A 72 64.46 6.57 -21.46
C GLU A 72 63.90 5.33 -22.15
N GLN A 73 64.27 4.12 -21.71
CA GLN A 73 63.79 2.89 -22.34
C GLN A 73 62.36 2.52 -21.96
N SER A 74 61.84 3.04 -20.83
CA SER A 74 60.41 2.95 -20.51
C SER A 74 59.53 3.73 -21.50
N SER A 75 60.11 4.68 -22.26
CA SER A 75 59.38 5.59 -23.16
C SER A 75 59.45 5.23 -24.65
N ALA A 76 60.22 4.22 -25.07
CA ALA A 76 60.43 3.97 -26.49
C ALA A 76 60.64 2.49 -26.88
N LYS A 77 59.76 2.04 -27.79
CA LYS A 77 59.81 0.88 -28.70
C LYS A 77 59.51 -0.50 -28.10
N ASN A 78 58.51 -1.12 -28.73
CA ASN A 78 58.19 -2.53 -28.63
C ASN A 78 59.33 -3.31 -29.31
N TYR A 79 60.02 -4.17 -28.55
CA TYR A 79 61.11 -4.97 -29.11
C TYR A 79 60.54 -6.31 -29.56
N ASP A 80 60.69 -6.61 -30.84
CA ASP A 80 60.69 -7.98 -31.37
C ASP A 80 62.17 -8.33 -31.63
N GLN A 81 62.97 -8.31 -30.55
CA GLN A 81 64.43 -8.31 -30.61
C GLN A 81 65.00 -9.08 -29.42
N SER A 82 66.10 -9.80 -29.66
CA SER A 82 66.84 -10.51 -28.61
C SER A 82 67.62 -9.48 -27.76
N VAL A 83 67.46 -9.49 -26.45
CA VAL A 83 68.09 -8.49 -25.57
C VAL A 83 69.15 -9.15 -24.70
N TRP A 84 70.34 -8.55 -24.71
CA TRP A 84 71.47 -8.91 -23.87
C TRP A 84 71.71 -7.79 -22.86
N LEU A 85 71.71 -8.14 -21.57
CA LEU A 85 72.10 -7.28 -20.47
C LEU A 85 73.43 -7.79 -19.89
N ARG A 86 74.34 -6.90 -19.55
CA ARG A 86 75.63 -7.21 -18.95
C ARG A 86 75.83 -6.39 -17.68
N PHE A 87 76.32 -7.00 -16.62
CA PHE A 87 76.74 -6.30 -15.40
C PHE A 87 77.96 -6.96 -14.77
N ARG A 88 78.73 -6.17 -14.01
CA ARG A 88 79.92 -6.63 -13.29
C ARG A 88 79.68 -6.53 -11.79
N VAL A 89 80.06 -7.58 -11.05
CA VAL A 89 80.01 -7.60 -9.59
C VAL A 89 81.40 -7.85 -9.04
N VAL A 90 81.81 -7.05 -8.06
CA VAL A 90 83.11 -7.12 -7.38
C VAL A 90 82.85 -7.34 -5.88
N ASN A 91 83.44 -8.40 -5.32
CA ASN A 91 83.39 -8.67 -3.89
C ASN A 91 84.71 -8.24 -3.23
N ASP A 92 84.73 -7.04 -2.65
CA ASP A 92 85.90 -6.54 -1.92
C ASP A 92 85.99 -7.06 -0.47
N THR A 93 85.06 -7.92 -0.06
CA THR A 93 85.02 -8.48 1.31
C THR A 93 85.86 -9.74 1.45
N SER A 94 86.28 -10.03 2.70
CA SER A 94 87.12 -11.19 3.07
C SER A 94 86.37 -12.53 3.10
N ASN A 95 85.05 -12.54 2.82
CA ASN A 95 84.22 -13.74 2.84
C ASN A 95 83.52 -13.93 1.49
N ASP A 96 83.19 -15.17 1.18
CA ASP A 96 82.32 -15.48 0.06
C ASP A 96 80.91 -14.96 0.36
N VAL A 97 80.28 -14.33 -0.63
CA VAL A 97 78.94 -13.75 -0.49
C VAL A 97 77.99 -14.42 -1.46
N GLN A 98 76.86 -14.90 -0.93
CA GLN A 98 75.75 -15.42 -1.72
C GLN A 98 74.67 -14.35 -1.86
N LEU A 99 74.32 -14.02 -3.11
CA LEU A 99 73.25 -13.09 -3.46
C LEU A 99 72.26 -13.78 -4.41
N PHE A 100 71.00 -13.35 -4.38
CA PHE A 100 70.06 -13.68 -5.43
C PHE A 100 69.92 -12.51 -6.39
N LEU A 101 70.07 -12.78 -7.68
CA LEU A 101 69.60 -11.90 -8.72
C LEU A 101 68.10 -12.15 -8.90
N THR A 102 67.30 -11.12 -8.66
CA THR A 102 65.86 -11.16 -8.83
C THR A 102 65.36 -9.89 -9.50
N LYS A 103 64.16 -9.95 -10.05
CA LYS A 103 63.48 -8.75 -10.56
C LYS A 103 63.01 -7.92 -9.37
N ASN A 104 63.07 -6.59 -9.48
CA ASN A 104 62.47 -5.70 -8.47
C ASN A 104 60.96 -5.93 -8.32
N PHE A 105 60.29 -6.37 -9.40
CA PHE A 105 58.86 -6.67 -9.41
C PHE A 105 58.58 -7.99 -10.14
N PRO A 106 57.85 -8.94 -9.52
CA PRO A 106 57.67 -10.30 -10.03
C PRO A 106 56.65 -10.47 -11.18
N ASN A 107 56.03 -9.39 -11.68
CA ASN A 107 54.74 -9.47 -12.39
C ASN A 107 54.83 -9.81 -13.89
N GLN A 108 56.00 -10.13 -14.46
CA GLN A 108 56.12 -10.47 -15.88
C GLN A 108 56.93 -11.75 -16.10
N TYR A 109 56.28 -12.70 -16.79
CA TYR A 109 56.90 -13.92 -17.29
C TYR A 109 57.87 -13.51 -18.40
N THR A 110 59.15 -13.58 -18.09
CA THR A 110 60.20 -13.51 -19.12
C THR A 110 61.22 -14.57 -18.72
N ASP A 111 61.43 -15.54 -19.62
CA ASP A 111 62.43 -16.58 -19.52
C ASP A 111 63.83 -15.96 -19.69
N TRP A 112 64.27 -15.23 -18.66
CA TRP A 112 65.62 -14.72 -18.62
C TRP A 112 66.57 -15.89 -18.40
N MET A 113 67.60 -15.96 -19.22
CA MET A 113 68.71 -16.89 -19.04
C MET A 113 69.90 -16.11 -18.50
N LEU A 114 70.50 -16.60 -17.41
CA LEU A 114 71.68 -16.00 -16.80
C LEU A 114 72.91 -16.83 -17.16
N TYR A 115 73.97 -16.15 -17.59
CA TYR A 115 75.27 -16.73 -17.88
C TYR A 115 76.36 -16.02 -17.08
N LYS A 116 77.35 -16.77 -16.59
CA LYS A 116 78.54 -16.26 -15.89
C LYS A 116 79.77 -16.43 -16.78
N GLU A 117 80.58 -15.39 -16.90
CA GLU A 117 81.85 -15.45 -17.62
C GLU A 117 82.91 -16.23 -16.82
N THR A 118 83.56 -17.21 -17.47
CA THR A 118 84.65 -18.02 -16.91
C THR A 118 85.83 -18.09 -17.90
N SER A 119 87.00 -18.56 -17.45
CA SER A 119 88.18 -18.73 -18.31
C SER A 119 87.97 -19.71 -19.48
N ALA A 120 86.92 -20.53 -19.44
CA ALA A 120 86.54 -21.48 -20.50
C ALA A 120 85.33 -21.01 -21.35
N GLY A 121 84.83 -19.79 -21.14
CA GLY A 121 83.64 -19.23 -21.79
C GLY A 121 82.47 -18.97 -20.84
N LEU A 122 81.26 -18.81 -21.39
CA LEU A 122 80.03 -18.56 -20.61
C LEU A 122 79.43 -19.87 -20.07
N VAL A 123 79.14 -19.92 -18.77
CA VAL A 123 78.43 -21.04 -18.12
C VAL A 123 77.05 -20.57 -17.70
N SER A 124 76.00 -21.33 -18.06
CA SER A 124 74.63 -21.02 -17.65
C SER A 124 74.46 -21.22 -16.15
N VAL A 125 73.88 -20.24 -15.47
CA VAL A 125 73.51 -20.34 -14.05
C VAL A 125 72.11 -20.96 -13.96
N ASN A 126 72.02 -22.15 -13.35
CA ASN A 126 70.77 -22.87 -13.22
C ASN A 126 69.81 -22.19 -12.23
N PHE A 127 68.53 -22.23 -12.58
CA PHE A 127 67.42 -21.75 -11.79
C PHE A 127 67.10 -22.67 -10.58
N LEU A 128 66.73 -22.09 -9.43
CA LEU A 128 66.26 -22.81 -8.25
C LEU A 128 64.72 -22.73 -8.14
N PRO A 129 64.00 -23.81 -7.76
CA PRO A 129 63.62 -24.99 -8.56
C PRO A 129 62.54 -24.72 -9.63
N LYS A 130 62.54 -25.50 -10.73
CA LYS A 130 61.59 -25.48 -11.89
C LYS A 130 60.07 -25.40 -11.57
N THR A 131 59.67 -25.60 -10.32
CA THR A 131 58.27 -25.66 -9.87
C THR A 131 57.66 -24.31 -9.49
N MET A 132 58.47 -23.27 -9.31
CA MET A 132 57.98 -21.89 -9.11
C MET A 132 58.50 -21.01 -10.24
N HIS A 133 57.63 -20.38 -11.03
CA HIS A 133 58.03 -19.52 -12.15
C HIS A 133 58.51 -18.13 -11.68
N ILE A 134 59.50 -18.06 -10.77
CA ILE A 134 60.03 -16.83 -10.18
C ILE A 134 61.49 -16.65 -10.56
N SER A 135 61.84 -15.77 -11.51
CA SER A 135 63.24 -15.45 -11.92
C SER A 135 64.18 -15.15 -10.74
N LEU A 136 64.76 -16.17 -10.12
CA LEU A 136 65.65 -16.13 -8.97
C LEU A 136 66.93 -16.90 -9.32
N PHE A 137 68.04 -16.17 -9.49
CA PHE A 137 69.32 -16.79 -9.83
C PHE A 137 70.29 -16.67 -8.65
N PRO A 138 70.81 -17.79 -8.12
CA PRO A 138 71.86 -17.77 -7.11
C PRO A 138 73.17 -17.29 -7.72
N LEU A 139 73.79 -16.30 -7.07
CA LEU A 139 75.12 -15.80 -7.38
C LEU A 139 76.04 -16.07 -6.20
N ASP A 140 76.96 -17.01 -6.37
CA ASP A 140 78.06 -17.23 -5.43
C ASP A 140 79.29 -16.44 -5.91
N ILE A 141 79.68 -15.44 -5.11
CA ILE A 141 80.73 -14.48 -5.44
C ILE A 141 81.88 -14.65 -4.44
N PRO A 142 83.03 -15.22 -4.86
CA PRO A 142 84.13 -15.52 -3.96
C PRO A 142 84.78 -14.24 -3.41
N SER A 143 85.42 -14.34 -2.24
CA SER A 143 86.17 -13.25 -1.61
C SER A 143 87.23 -12.67 -2.55
N HIS A 144 87.32 -11.34 -2.62
CA HIS A 144 88.22 -10.60 -3.52
C HIS A 144 88.05 -10.94 -5.02
N GLY A 145 86.91 -11.52 -5.39
CA GLY A 145 86.59 -11.93 -6.75
C GLY A 145 85.84 -10.86 -7.56
N SER A 146 86.11 -10.82 -8.87
CA SER A 146 85.32 -10.06 -9.85
C SER A 146 84.67 -11.03 -10.83
N SER A 147 83.36 -10.92 -11.07
CA SER A 147 82.62 -11.73 -12.02
C SER A 147 81.75 -10.87 -12.93
N VAL A 148 81.68 -11.24 -14.20
CA VAL A 148 80.81 -10.60 -15.20
C VAL A 148 79.67 -11.55 -15.52
N TYR A 149 78.46 -11.00 -15.53
CA TYR A 149 77.24 -11.75 -15.78
C TYR A 149 76.52 -11.20 -17.00
N TYR A 150 75.94 -12.12 -17.77
CA TYR A 150 75.16 -11.85 -18.96
C TYR A 150 73.76 -12.40 -18.79
N LEU A 151 72.77 -11.53 -18.97
CA LEU A 151 71.36 -11.84 -18.95
C LEU A 151 70.85 -11.80 -20.39
N TYR A 152 70.20 -12.86 -20.83
CA TYR A 152 69.61 -12.95 -22.16
C TYR A 152 68.12 -13.19 -22.06
N ASN A 153 67.36 -12.49 -22.89
CA ASN A 153 65.95 -12.79 -23.07
C ASN A 153 65.49 -12.46 -24.49
N TYR A 154 64.67 -13.35 -25.05
CA TYR A 154 63.83 -13.07 -26.19
C TYR A 154 62.46 -12.63 -25.65
N SER A 155 62.17 -11.33 -25.72
CA SER A 155 60.86 -10.80 -25.33
C SER A 155 60.20 -10.18 -26.54
N GLU A 156 58.95 -10.57 -26.79
CA GLU A 156 58.01 -9.73 -27.53
C GLU A 156 57.44 -8.71 -26.52
N GLY A 157 57.86 -7.45 -26.56
CA GLY A 157 57.29 -6.46 -25.63
C GLY A 157 58.19 -5.31 -25.18
N TRP A 158 57.73 -4.67 -24.10
CA TRP A 158 58.48 -3.62 -23.40
C TRP A 158 59.51 -4.23 -22.46
N LEU A 159 60.77 -3.81 -22.55
CA LEU A 159 61.80 -4.24 -21.62
C LEU A 159 61.75 -3.41 -20.31
N GLN A 160 60.71 -3.62 -19.51
CA GLN A 160 60.47 -2.89 -18.25
C GLN A 160 60.96 -3.65 -17.00
N THR A 161 62.04 -4.42 -17.12
CA THR A 161 62.55 -5.19 -15.97
C THR A 161 63.75 -4.48 -15.34
N THR A 162 63.60 -4.06 -14.09
CA THR A 162 64.74 -3.71 -13.23
C THR A 162 65.12 -4.92 -12.39
N PHE A 163 66.42 -5.13 -12.24
CA PHE A 163 66.98 -6.22 -11.47
C PHE A 163 67.62 -5.68 -10.19
N GLN A 164 67.63 -6.50 -9.16
CA GLN A 164 68.37 -6.27 -7.93
C GLN A 164 69.16 -7.51 -7.53
N LEU A 165 70.27 -7.27 -6.83
CA LEU A 165 70.93 -8.30 -6.04
C LEU A 165 70.48 -8.16 -4.60
N VAL A 166 70.01 -9.26 -4.00
CA VAL A 166 69.48 -9.26 -2.64
C VAL A 166 70.00 -10.46 -1.86
N LYS A 167 70.34 -10.27 -0.58
CA LYS A 167 70.71 -11.37 0.32
C LYS A 167 69.51 -12.33 0.50
N PRO A 168 69.72 -13.66 0.50
CA PRO A 168 68.64 -14.65 0.64
C PRO A 168 67.66 -14.40 1.80
N SER A 169 68.17 -14.03 2.97
CA SER A 169 67.35 -13.76 4.16
C SER A 169 66.43 -12.55 4.00
N LEU A 170 66.91 -11.47 3.38
CA LEU A 170 66.12 -10.26 3.14
C LEU A 170 65.08 -10.48 2.04
N HIS A 171 65.41 -11.26 1.01
CA HIS A 171 64.44 -11.65 -0.03
C HIS A 171 63.26 -12.44 0.58
N LEU A 172 63.55 -13.38 1.49
CA LEU A 172 62.50 -14.14 2.18
C LEU A 172 61.58 -13.23 3.00
N LEU A 173 62.14 -12.27 3.75
CA LEU A 173 61.35 -11.28 4.50
C LEU A 173 60.46 -10.44 3.58
N GLN A 174 61.00 -9.94 2.47
CA GLN A 174 60.23 -9.17 1.48
C GLN A 174 59.07 -9.99 0.88
N GLN A 175 59.25 -11.30 0.68
CA GLN A 175 58.18 -12.18 0.21
C GLN A 175 57.10 -12.41 1.29
N ILE A 176 57.49 -12.59 2.55
CA ILE A 176 56.55 -12.73 3.67
C ILE A 176 55.67 -11.47 3.78
N ASP A 177 56.28 -10.28 3.74
CA ASP A 177 55.54 -9.02 3.77
C ASP A 177 54.57 -8.88 2.59
N LEU A 178 55.02 -9.27 1.39
CA LEU A 178 54.20 -9.26 0.19
C LEU A 178 52.99 -10.19 0.32
N PHE A 179 53.18 -11.42 0.81
CA PHE A 179 52.09 -12.38 1.01
C PHE A 179 51.14 -11.94 2.12
N PHE A 180 51.65 -11.33 3.18
CA PHE A 180 50.83 -10.79 4.25
C PHE A 180 49.90 -9.67 3.74
N ILE A 181 50.45 -8.73 2.96
CA ILE A 181 49.66 -7.67 2.32
C ILE A 181 48.62 -8.27 1.37
N MET A 182 49.01 -9.21 0.49
CA MET A 182 48.07 -9.89 -0.41
C MET A 182 46.96 -10.60 0.39
N GLY A 183 47.29 -11.30 1.47
CA GLY A 183 46.33 -11.98 2.33
C GLY A 183 45.29 -11.03 2.92
N ILE A 184 45.70 -9.85 3.37
CA ILE A 184 44.79 -8.79 3.84
C ILE A 184 43.85 -8.35 2.70
N GLN A 185 44.39 -8.08 1.51
CA GLN A 185 43.63 -7.59 0.36
C GLN A 185 42.56 -8.60 -0.09
N TYR A 186 42.97 -9.85 -0.33
CA TYR A 186 42.03 -10.93 -0.68
C TYR A 186 41.02 -11.19 0.44
N GLY A 187 41.43 -11.09 1.71
CA GLY A 187 40.55 -11.25 2.87
C GLY A 187 39.45 -10.19 2.94
N ILE A 188 39.80 -8.90 2.77
CA ILE A 188 38.84 -7.79 2.72
C ILE A 188 37.84 -8.00 1.59
N ALA A 189 38.35 -8.28 0.37
CA ALA A 189 37.49 -8.46 -0.78
C ALA A 189 36.55 -9.66 -0.65
N LEU A 190 37.03 -10.79 -0.12
CA LEU A 190 36.22 -11.99 0.12
C LEU A 190 35.13 -11.73 1.18
N ALA A 191 35.48 -11.04 2.27
CA ALA A 191 34.53 -10.67 3.31
C ALA A 191 33.42 -9.76 2.76
N LEU A 192 33.79 -8.73 1.98
CA LEU A 192 32.82 -7.82 1.34
C LEU A 192 31.97 -8.53 0.29
N PHE A 193 32.54 -9.48 -0.47
CA PHE A 193 31.81 -10.29 -1.43
C PHE A 193 30.72 -11.12 -0.74
N PHE A 194 31.08 -11.92 0.27
CA PHE A 194 30.10 -12.76 0.97
C PHE A 194 29.07 -11.94 1.72
N HIS A 195 29.47 -10.83 2.35
CA HIS A 195 28.57 -9.89 3.00
C HIS A 195 27.52 -9.37 2.01
N SER A 196 27.98 -8.87 0.85
CA SER A 196 27.12 -8.26 -0.15
C SER A 196 26.22 -9.29 -0.84
N LEU A 197 26.75 -10.48 -1.12
CA LEU A 197 25.99 -11.58 -1.69
C LEU A 197 24.90 -12.06 -0.73
N PHE A 198 25.22 -12.19 0.56
CA PHE A 198 24.25 -12.54 1.58
C PHE A 198 23.12 -11.51 1.63
N ILE A 199 23.44 -10.22 1.71
CA ILE A 199 22.41 -9.18 1.71
C ILE A 199 21.57 -9.23 0.43
N TYR A 200 22.16 -9.49 -0.74
CA TYR A 200 21.40 -9.68 -1.98
C TYR A 200 20.42 -10.87 -1.90
N LEU A 201 20.83 -12.01 -1.35
CA LEU A 201 19.97 -13.20 -1.25
C LEU A 201 18.71 -12.93 -0.41
N PHE A 202 18.85 -12.11 0.65
CA PHE A 202 17.75 -11.72 1.53
C PHE A 202 16.89 -10.57 0.96
N LEU A 203 17.53 -9.51 0.47
CA LEU A 203 16.84 -8.28 0.06
C LEU A 203 16.43 -8.26 -1.42
N ARG A 204 17.07 -9.09 -2.26
CA ARG A 204 16.93 -9.11 -3.73
C ARG A 204 17.17 -7.76 -4.40
N ASP A 205 17.92 -6.86 -3.76
CA ASP A 205 18.29 -5.56 -4.29
C ASP A 205 19.42 -5.66 -5.32
N LYS A 206 19.20 -5.10 -6.52
CA LYS A 206 20.15 -5.20 -7.64
C LYS A 206 21.51 -4.57 -7.37
N GLY A 207 21.60 -3.57 -6.49
CA GLY A 207 22.85 -2.91 -6.16
C GLY A 207 23.83 -3.82 -5.45
N TYR A 208 23.36 -4.64 -4.51
CA TYR A 208 24.20 -5.64 -3.84
C TYR A 208 24.70 -6.73 -4.79
N LEU A 209 23.90 -7.13 -5.78
CA LEU A 209 24.32 -8.08 -6.82
C LEU A 209 25.40 -7.46 -7.72
N LEU A 210 25.17 -6.26 -8.23
CA LEU A 210 26.13 -5.56 -9.10
C LEU A 210 27.46 -5.31 -8.38
N TYR A 211 27.40 -4.93 -7.11
CA TYR A 211 28.58 -4.76 -6.27
C TYR A 211 29.34 -6.08 -6.05
N SER A 212 28.64 -7.18 -5.78
CA SER A 212 29.25 -8.51 -5.64
C SER A 212 29.95 -8.96 -6.93
N ILE A 213 29.32 -8.73 -8.09
CA ILE A 213 29.91 -9.04 -9.40
C ILE A 213 31.15 -8.19 -9.66
N PHE A 214 31.11 -6.90 -9.32
CA PHE A 214 32.27 -6.02 -9.41
C PHE A 214 33.44 -6.53 -8.55
N ILE A 215 33.18 -6.91 -7.30
CA ILE A 215 34.22 -7.47 -6.42
C ILE A 215 34.86 -8.71 -7.03
N VAL A 216 34.07 -9.62 -7.60
CA VAL A 216 34.60 -10.83 -8.25
C VAL A 216 35.59 -10.48 -9.36
N PHE A 217 35.24 -9.54 -10.23
CA PHE A 217 36.16 -9.13 -11.31
C PHE A 217 37.36 -8.33 -10.80
N ALA A 218 37.20 -7.51 -9.75
CA ALA A 218 38.32 -6.80 -9.12
C ALA A 218 39.32 -7.77 -8.48
N VAL A 219 38.84 -8.78 -7.76
CA VAL A 219 39.68 -9.86 -7.20
C VAL A 219 40.35 -10.65 -8.30
N LEU A 220 39.61 -11.01 -9.35
CA LEU A 220 40.18 -11.73 -10.49
C LEU A 220 41.28 -10.91 -11.18
N ALA A 221 41.12 -9.58 -11.27
CA ALA A 221 42.16 -8.69 -11.78
C ALA A 221 43.41 -8.72 -10.91
N TYR A 222 43.28 -8.75 -9.57
CA TYR A 222 44.42 -8.92 -8.66
C TYR A 222 45.13 -10.25 -8.88
N VAL A 223 44.39 -11.35 -9.00
CA VAL A 223 44.95 -12.70 -9.24
C VAL A 223 45.81 -12.71 -10.50
N PHE A 224 45.34 -12.10 -11.59
CA PHE A 224 46.10 -11.97 -12.83
C PHE A 224 47.31 -11.02 -12.68
N MET A 225 47.11 -9.86 -12.05
CA MET A 225 48.16 -8.85 -11.88
C MET A 225 49.32 -9.36 -11.01
N ASP A 226 49.03 -10.14 -9.98
CA ASP A 226 50.01 -10.71 -9.05
C ASP A 226 50.74 -11.94 -9.60
N GLY A 227 50.34 -12.42 -10.78
CA GLY A 227 50.80 -13.68 -11.33
C GLY A 227 50.52 -14.85 -10.39
N PHE A 228 49.38 -14.84 -9.68
CA PHE A 228 49.07 -15.83 -8.65
C PHE A 228 49.15 -17.27 -9.18
N PHE A 229 48.70 -17.49 -10.41
CA PHE A 229 48.74 -18.79 -11.08
C PHE A 229 50.17 -19.37 -11.20
N ASN A 230 51.19 -18.51 -11.35
CA ASN A 230 52.59 -18.92 -11.46
C ASN A 230 53.22 -19.39 -10.14
N ARG A 231 52.54 -19.11 -9.02
CA ARG A 231 53.01 -19.46 -7.68
C ARG A 231 52.57 -20.86 -7.25
N PHE A 232 51.54 -21.40 -7.89
CA PHE A 232 50.94 -22.70 -7.56
C PHE A 232 51.04 -23.66 -8.75
N PRO A 233 52.03 -24.55 -8.79
CA PRO A 233 52.26 -25.45 -9.93
C PRO A 233 51.10 -26.44 -10.19
N MET A 234 50.15 -26.59 -9.26
CA MET A 234 48.94 -27.41 -9.47
C MET A 234 47.88 -26.72 -10.34
N ILE A 235 47.97 -25.41 -10.56
CA ILE A 235 47.00 -24.66 -11.36
C ILE A 235 47.59 -24.43 -12.75
N VAL A 236 47.19 -25.28 -13.70
CA VAL A 236 47.63 -25.17 -15.10
C VAL A 236 46.72 -24.19 -15.84
N VAL A 237 47.25 -23.00 -16.15
CA VAL A 237 46.58 -21.99 -16.98
C VAL A 237 47.23 -21.96 -18.36
N SER A 238 46.44 -21.79 -19.42
CA SER A 238 47.01 -21.65 -20.77
C SER A 238 47.86 -20.39 -20.86
N ASN A 239 48.98 -20.45 -21.60
CA ASN A 239 49.86 -19.29 -21.81
C ASN A 239 49.10 -18.08 -22.36
N TRP A 240 48.13 -18.35 -23.23
CA TRP A 240 47.18 -17.38 -23.76
C TRP A 240 46.41 -16.64 -22.65
N LEU A 241 45.75 -17.38 -21.75
CA LEU A 241 44.93 -16.79 -20.70
C LEU A 241 45.80 -16.03 -19.69
N TYR A 242 47.03 -16.50 -19.47
CA TYR A 242 47.98 -15.80 -18.62
C TYR A 242 48.40 -14.44 -19.19
N LEU A 243 48.76 -14.38 -20.47
CA LEU A 243 49.25 -13.16 -21.13
C LEU A 243 48.14 -12.13 -21.39
N HIS A 244 46.92 -12.60 -21.69
CA HIS A 244 45.82 -11.74 -22.13
C HIS A 244 44.68 -11.61 -21.11
N GLY A 245 44.56 -12.55 -20.16
CA GLY A 245 43.44 -12.60 -19.21
C GLY A 245 43.31 -11.35 -18.35
N TYR A 246 44.43 -10.75 -17.92
CA TYR A 246 44.41 -9.48 -17.19
C TYR A 246 43.67 -8.38 -17.96
N ARG A 247 43.93 -8.23 -19.27
CA ARG A 247 43.37 -7.15 -20.11
C ARG A 247 41.86 -7.31 -20.27
N PHE A 248 41.42 -8.53 -20.51
CA PHE A 248 40.01 -8.87 -20.62
C PHE A 248 39.27 -8.64 -19.30
N VAL A 249 39.81 -9.13 -18.18
CA VAL A 249 39.21 -8.98 -16.85
C VAL A 249 39.13 -7.51 -16.44
N MET A 250 40.16 -6.72 -16.72
CA MET A 250 40.16 -5.28 -16.42
C MET A 250 39.09 -4.50 -17.21
N THR A 251 38.74 -4.95 -18.42
CA THR A 251 37.59 -4.40 -19.16
C THR A 251 36.27 -4.70 -18.44
N LEU A 252 36.12 -5.92 -17.92
CA LEU A 252 34.94 -6.32 -17.12
C LEU A 252 34.87 -5.57 -15.79
N VAL A 253 36.00 -5.25 -15.15
CA VAL A 253 36.05 -4.39 -13.97
C VAL A 253 35.46 -3.01 -14.31
N GLY A 254 35.94 -2.33 -15.36
CA GLY A 254 35.41 -1.03 -15.77
C GLY A 254 33.91 -1.08 -16.10
N PHE A 255 33.47 -2.10 -16.83
CA PHE A 255 32.07 -2.31 -17.20
C PHE A 255 31.17 -2.50 -15.97
N THR A 256 31.52 -3.42 -15.09
CA THR A 256 30.73 -3.74 -13.89
C THR A 256 30.75 -2.62 -12.87
N TYR A 257 31.87 -1.88 -12.77
CA TYR A 257 31.99 -0.69 -11.95
C TYR A 257 31.04 0.42 -12.41
N VAL A 258 30.93 0.67 -13.73
CA VAL A 258 29.99 1.67 -14.26
C VAL A 258 28.54 1.27 -14.02
N LEU A 259 28.19 0.00 -14.22
CA LEU A 259 26.84 -0.51 -13.91
C LEU A 259 26.49 -0.33 -12.43
N PHE A 260 27.44 -0.67 -11.55
CA PHE A 260 27.29 -0.48 -10.11
C PHE A 260 27.13 1.01 -9.77
N ALA A 261 27.98 1.88 -10.31
CA ALA A 261 27.94 3.33 -10.10
C ALA A 261 26.59 3.94 -10.54
N GLN A 262 26.07 3.56 -11.70
CA GLN A 262 24.74 4.00 -12.18
C GLN A 262 23.63 3.62 -11.21
N ASN A 263 23.70 2.42 -10.63
CA ASN A 263 22.72 1.93 -9.68
C ASN A 263 22.80 2.65 -8.32
N ILE A 264 24.00 2.76 -7.73
CA ILE A 264 24.16 3.34 -6.40
C ILE A 264 23.89 4.84 -6.39
N LEU A 265 24.36 5.56 -7.41
CA LEU A 265 24.16 7.00 -7.57
C LEU A 265 22.79 7.35 -8.16
N GLN A 266 22.00 6.37 -8.59
CA GLN A 266 20.71 6.58 -9.25
C GLN A 266 20.82 7.61 -10.39
N THR A 267 21.81 7.43 -11.26
CA THR A 267 22.20 8.43 -12.28
C THR A 267 21.08 8.83 -13.20
N LYS A 268 20.13 7.91 -13.48
CA LYS A 268 18.93 8.20 -14.28
C LYS A 268 18.04 9.28 -13.65
N GLN A 269 17.97 9.34 -12.32
CA GLN A 269 17.14 10.29 -11.58
C GLN A 269 17.87 11.63 -11.37
N TYR A 270 19.09 11.59 -10.86
CA TYR A 270 19.80 12.80 -10.44
C TYR A 270 20.59 13.47 -11.59
N VAL A 271 21.18 12.70 -12.51
CA VAL A 271 22.06 13.22 -13.57
C VAL A 271 21.76 12.58 -14.94
N PRO A 272 20.54 12.74 -15.49
CA PRO A 272 20.08 11.98 -16.66
C PRO A 272 20.93 12.18 -17.92
N ARG A 273 21.50 13.38 -18.12
CA ARG A 273 22.42 13.65 -19.25
C ARG A 273 23.71 12.84 -19.15
N ILE A 274 24.30 12.77 -17.96
CA ILE A 274 25.50 11.96 -17.71
C ILE A 274 25.16 10.48 -17.81
N ASN A 275 23.96 10.08 -17.39
CA ASN A 275 23.50 8.69 -17.54
C ASN A 275 23.48 8.23 -19.00
N VAL A 276 23.11 9.09 -19.95
CA VAL A 276 23.18 8.77 -21.40
C VAL A 276 24.62 8.53 -21.84
N ILE A 277 25.56 9.36 -21.39
CA ILE A 277 26.99 9.21 -21.67
C ILE A 277 27.54 7.90 -21.07
N LEU A 278 27.15 7.58 -19.83
CA LEU A 278 27.52 6.32 -19.17
C LEU A 278 26.97 5.10 -19.93
N ASN A 279 25.75 5.16 -20.46
CA ASN A 279 25.19 4.10 -21.29
C ASN A 279 25.96 3.92 -22.60
N PHE A 280 26.33 5.02 -23.26
CA PHE A 280 27.17 4.97 -24.46
C PHE A 280 28.55 4.37 -24.14
N HIS A 281 29.14 4.75 -23.02
CA HIS A 281 30.41 4.18 -22.53
C HIS A 281 30.31 2.68 -22.23
N LEU A 282 29.19 2.21 -21.65
CA LEU A 282 28.91 0.78 -21.49
C LEU A 282 28.81 0.05 -22.83
N PHE A 283 28.22 0.67 -23.85
CA PHE A 283 28.18 0.11 -25.20
C PHE A 283 29.59 -0.02 -25.80
N CYS A 284 30.47 0.96 -25.56
CA CYS A 284 31.88 0.90 -25.95
C CYS A 284 32.68 -0.24 -25.28
N ALA A 285 32.17 -0.82 -24.18
CA ALA A 285 32.81 -1.98 -23.55
C ALA A 285 32.88 -3.21 -24.46
N ILE A 286 31.87 -3.39 -25.32
CA ILE A 286 31.76 -4.53 -26.23
C ILE A 286 32.93 -4.58 -27.23
N PRO A 287 33.17 -3.53 -28.06
CA PRO A 287 34.32 -3.54 -28.96
C PRO A 287 35.65 -3.60 -28.21
N VAL A 288 35.77 -2.97 -27.04
CA VAL A 288 37.00 -3.05 -26.22
C VAL A 288 37.25 -4.48 -25.75
N ALA A 289 36.23 -5.20 -25.28
CA ALA A 289 36.34 -6.59 -24.86
C ALA A 289 36.66 -7.53 -26.03
N ILE A 290 36.07 -7.31 -27.21
CA ILE A 290 36.39 -8.06 -28.43
C ILE A 290 37.85 -7.82 -28.83
N ILE A 291 38.31 -6.56 -28.84
CA ILE A 291 39.71 -6.21 -29.13
C ILE A 291 40.65 -6.89 -28.12
N ALA A 292 40.28 -6.95 -26.83
CA ALA A 292 41.06 -7.63 -25.80
C ALA A 292 41.12 -9.16 -25.96
N LEU A 293 40.13 -9.77 -26.63
CA LEU A 293 40.10 -11.22 -26.90
C LEU A 293 40.80 -11.62 -28.21
N LEU A 294 40.72 -10.77 -29.25
CA LEU A 294 41.25 -11.09 -30.58
C LEU A 294 42.75 -10.83 -30.73
N SER A 295 43.36 -10.05 -29.83
CA SER A 295 44.73 -9.57 -29.96
C SER A 295 45.80 -10.66 -29.84
N SER A 296 45.44 -11.85 -29.38
CA SER A 296 46.36 -12.99 -29.24
C SER A 296 46.81 -13.62 -30.55
N PHE A 297 46.29 -13.12 -31.67
CA PHE A 297 46.64 -13.55 -33.03
C PHE A 297 47.37 -12.45 -33.83
N SER A 298 47.80 -11.38 -33.17
CA SER A 298 48.23 -10.14 -33.83
C SER A 298 49.69 -9.77 -33.54
N SER A 299 50.31 -8.99 -34.44
CA SER A 299 51.70 -8.55 -34.29
C SER A 299 51.92 -7.71 -33.02
N SER A 300 53.16 -7.63 -32.54
CA SER A 300 53.52 -6.92 -31.30
C SER A 300 52.98 -5.49 -31.25
N PHE A 301 52.92 -4.79 -32.39
CA PHE A 301 52.33 -3.46 -32.50
C PHE A 301 50.85 -3.40 -32.07
N ILE A 302 50.02 -4.35 -32.50
CA ILE A 302 48.58 -4.37 -32.19
C ILE A 302 48.36 -4.63 -30.69
N ALA A 303 49.17 -5.49 -30.08
CA ALA A 303 49.14 -5.74 -28.64
C ALA A 303 49.42 -4.48 -27.80
N SER A 304 50.28 -3.56 -28.27
CA SER A 304 50.56 -2.30 -27.57
C SER A 304 49.39 -1.31 -27.63
N LEU A 305 48.72 -1.22 -28.77
CA LEU A 305 47.58 -0.35 -28.97
C LEU A 305 46.36 -0.83 -28.14
N GLU A 306 46.21 -2.13 -27.97
CA GLU A 306 45.19 -2.75 -27.12
C GLU A 306 45.34 -2.36 -25.64
N ILE A 307 46.54 -2.47 -25.06
CA ILE A 307 46.81 -2.09 -23.66
C ILE A 307 46.42 -0.63 -23.45
N ILE A 308 46.75 0.23 -24.41
CA ILE A 308 46.41 1.65 -24.39
C ILE A 308 44.89 1.84 -24.40
N ILE A 309 44.16 1.15 -25.29
CA ILE A 309 42.69 1.22 -25.37
C ILE A 309 42.03 0.77 -24.06
N VAL A 310 42.41 -0.40 -23.53
CA VAL A 310 41.85 -0.94 -22.28
C VAL A 310 42.14 0.00 -21.11
N THR A 311 43.36 0.52 -21.03
CA THR A 311 43.76 1.49 -19.99
C THR A 311 42.95 2.77 -20.08
N TYR A 312 42.77 3.35 -21.28
CA TYR A 312 41.94 4.53 -21.47
C TYR A 312 40.47 4.27 -21.15
N TYR A 313 39.92 3.12 -21.53
CA TYR A 313 38.55 2.73 -21.21
C TYR A 313 38.30 2.73 -19.70
N ILE A 314 39.21 2.13 -18.93
CA ILE A 314 39.09 2.03 -17.46
C ILE A 314 39.23 3.40 -16.81
N ASN A 315 40.27 4.17 -17.18
CA ASN A 315 40.45 5.51 -16.64
C ASN A 315 39.25 6.41 -16.95
N PHE A 316 38.71 6.32 -18.17
CA PHE A 316 37.51 7.06 -18.55
C PHE A 316 36.27 6.61 -17.76
N SER A 317 36.15 5.31 -17.44
CA SER A 317 35.11 4.78 -16.55
C SER A 317 35.14 5.44 -15.17
N PHE A 318 36.31 5.52 -14.54
CA PHE A 318 36.48 6.15 -13.23
C PHE A 318 36.21 7.65 -13.27
N VAL A 319 36.68 8.35 -14.31
CA VAL A 319 36.45 9.79 -14.48
C VAL A 319 34.96 10.09 -14.66
N LEU A 320 34.28 9.40 -15.57
CA LEU A 320 32.85 9.62 -15.83
C LEU A 320 31.99 9.39 -14.58
N THR A 321 32.28 8.30 -13.85
CA THR A 321 31.51 7.95 -12.65
C THR A 321 31.85 8.86 -11.47
N SER A 322 33.09 9.38 -11.37
CA SER A 322 33.46 10.41 -10.39
C SER A 322 32.75 11.74 -10.67
N ILE A 323 32.69 12.16 -11.93
CA ILE A 323 31.92 13.34 -12.34
C ILE A 323 30.44 13.15 -11.99
N ALA A 324 29.86 12.00 -12.32
CA ALA A 324 28.49 11.67 -11.95
C ALA A 324 28.29 11.76 -10.43
N GLY A 325 29.13 11.07 -9.65
CA GLY A 325 29.04 11.05 -8.19
C GLY A 325 29.17 12.44 -7.55
N PHE A 326 30.05 13.29 -8.08
CA PHE A 326 30.22 14.67 -7.61
C PHE A 326 28.94 15.49 -7.81
N PHE A 327 28.34 15.44 -9.01
CA PHE A 327 27.09 16.15 -9.28
C PHE A 327 25.91 15.61 -8.48
N VAL A 328 25.84 14.30 -8.24
CA VAL A 328 24.80 13.68 -7.39
C VAL A 328 24.99 14.08 -5.93
N MET A 329 26.24 14.16 -5.45
CA MET A 329 26.57 14.64 -4.10
C MET A 329 26.12 16.09 -3.89
N LEU A 330 26.34 16.96 -4.88
CA LEU A 330 25.89 18.36 -4.83
C LEU A 330 24.35 18.50 -4.75
N GLN A 331 23.60 17.49 -5.19
CA GLN A 331 22.14 17.44 -5.06
C GLN A 331 21.66 16.92 -3.69
N GLY A 332 22.57 16.64 -2.76
CA GLY A 332 22.26 16.25 -1.38
C GLY A 332 21.95 14.76 -1.17
N TYR A 333 22.20 13.91 -2.17
CA TYR A 333 22.00 12.47 -2.03
C TYR A 333 23.13 11.84 -1.21
N LYS A 334 22.84 11.51 0.06
CA LYS A 334 23.84 11.05 1.05
C LYS A 334 24.75 9.89 0.59
N PRO A 335 24.27 8.83 -0.08
CA PRO A 335 25.14 7.75 -0.54
C PRO A 335 26.27 8.21 -1.45
N ALA A 336 26.08 9.30 -2.21
CA ALA A 336 27.11 9.82 -3.11
C ALA A 336 28.32 10.41 -2.36
N GLN A 337 28.18 10.82 -1.10
CA GLN A 337 29.30 11.32 -0.28
C GLN A 337 30.32 10.21 -0.01
N TYR A 338 29.83 9.04 0.40
CA TYR A 338 30.64 7.85 0.64
C TYR A 338 31.22 7.32 -0.67
N TYR A 339 30.43 7.32 -1.75
CA TYR A 339 30.90 6.96 -3.09
C TYR A 339 32.09 7.83 -3.52
N ILE A 340 32.00 9.15 -3.38
CA ILE A 340 33.07 10.08 -3.78
C ILE A 340 34.29 9.97 -2.86
N ALA A 341 34.09 9.74 -1.56
CA ALA A 341 35.21 9.50 -0.65
C ALA A 341 36.05 8.29 -1.09
N GLY A 342 35.41 7.21 -1.56
CA GLY A 342 36.08 6.05 -2.13
C GLY A 342 36.89 6.37 -3.38
N MET A 343 36.29 7.11 -4.32
CA MET A 343 37.00 7.59 -5.53
C MET A 343 38.23 8.44 -5.22
N VAL A 344 38.13 9.33 -4.22
CA VAL A 344 39.27 10.15 -3.79
C VAL A 344 40.39 9.28 -3.22
N ALA A 345 40.07 8.20 -2.49
CA ALA A 345 41.07 7.28 -1.96
C ALA A 345 41.84 6.56 -3.07
N ILE A 346 41.15 6.04 -4.09
CA ILE A 346 41.80 5.41 -5.27
C ILE A 346 42.69 6.41 -6.01
N MET A 347 42.17 7.61 -6.27
CA MET A 347 42.91 8.66 -6.99
C MET A 347 44.17 9.09 -6.24
N ALA A 348 44.09 9.28 -4.92
CA ALA A 348 45.23 9.62 -4.09
C ALA A 348 46.28 8.50 -4.10
N ALA A 349 45.86 7.25 -3.90
CA ALA A 349 46.74 6.08 -3.93
C ALA A 349 47.46 5.92 -5.28
N SER A 350 46.73 6.16 -6.38
CA SER A 350 47.28 6.09 -7.74
C SER A 350 48.28 7.21 -8.02
N LEU A 351 48.08 8.39 -7.44
CA LEU A 351 49.01 9.52 -7.56
C LEU A 351 50.34 9.24 -6.84
N PHE A 352 50.30 8.68 -5.62
CA PHE A 352 51.51 8.29 -4.89
C PHE A 352 52.27 7.17 -5.61
N HIS A 353 51.54 6.20 -6.16
CA HIS A 353 52.14 5.16 -6.99
C HIS A 353 52.86 5.74 -8.21
N LEU A 354 52.23 6.68 -8.92
CA LEU A 354 52.83 7.34 -10.07
C LEU A 354 54.09 8.14 -9.70
N ALA A 355 54.05 8.84 -8.55
CA ALA A 355 55.20 9.56 -8.04
C ALA A 355 56.38 8.63 -7.70
N ALA A 356 56.10 7.47 -7.09
CA ALA A 356 57.09 6.44 -6.84
C ALA A 356 57.62 5.80 -8.13
N TYR A 357 56.73 5.52 -9.09
CA TYR A 357 57.08 4.95 -10.39
C TYR A 357 58.08 5.82 -11.16
N TYR A 358 57.85 7.14 -11.21
CA TYR A 358 58.78 8.11 -11.82
C TYR A 358 59.94 8.53 -10.92
N ARG A 359 60.14 7.87 -9.77
CA ARG A 359 61.23 8.12 -8.81
C ARG A 359 61.25 9.53 -8.21
N TYR A 360 60.11 10.23 -8.13
CA TYR A 360 59.98 11.45 -7.31
C TYR A 360 59.99 11.14 -5.80
N ILE A 361 59.60 9.92 -5.43
CA ILE A 361 59.65 9.37 -4.08
C ILE A 361 60.44 8.07 -4.16
N THR A 362 61.22 7.74 -3.13
CA THR A 362 61.96 6.48 -3.05
C THR A 362 61.00 5.29 -3.19
N PRO A 363 61.12 4.49 -4.26
CA PRO A 363 60.19 3.39 -4.50
C PRO A 363 60.38 2.31 -3.43
N ASN A 364 59.28 1.79 -2.86
CA ASN A 364 59.28 0.64 -1.97
C ASN A 364 58.09 -0.27 -2.28
N VAL A 365 58.13 -1.51 -1.78
CA VAL A 365 57.08 -2.53 -2.03
C VAL A 365 55.68 -2.00 -1.68
N PHE A 366 55.56 -1.22 -0.61
CA PHE A 366 54.29 -0.65 -0.15
C PHE A 366 53.70 0.38 -1.13
N LEU A 367 54.50 1.33 -1.63
CA LEU A 367 54.08 2.36 -2.59
C LEU A 367 53.57 1.77 -3.91
N PHE A 368 54.15 0.65 -4.35
CA PHE A 368 53.66 -0.07 -5.53
C PHE A 368 52.30 -0.76 -5.31
N ARG A 369 51.94 -1.04 -4.05
CA ARG A 369 50.68 -1.67 -3.64
C ARG A 369 49.58 -0.69 -3.27
N LEU A 370 49.88 0.61 -3.22
CA LEU A 370 48.91 1.64 -2.87
C LEU A 370 47.65 1.62 -3.75
N PRO A 371 47.71 1.49 -5.09
CA PRO A 371 46.49 1.50 -5.91
C PRO A 371 45.50 0.38 -5.52
N GLN A 372 46.01 -0.80 -5.15
CA GLN A 372 45.19 -1.91 -4.66
C GLN A 372 44.57 -1.58 -3.30
N LEU A 373 45.36 -1.06 -2.35
CA LEU A 373 44.83 -0.61 -1.06
C LEU A 373 43.80 0.52 -1.20
N GLY A 374 43.99 1.42 -2.16
CA GLY A 374 43.02 2.46 -2.50
C GLY A 374 41.69 1.88 -2.98
N LEU A 375 41.75 0.80 -3.79
CA LEU A 375 40.55 0.08 -4.25
C LEU A 375 39.87 -0.68 -3.09
N ASP A 376 40.62 -1.24 -2.14
CA ASP A 376 40.04 -1.85 -0.94
C ASP A 376 39.27 -0.82 -0.09
N ILE A 377 39.86 0.37 0.10
CA ILE A 377 39.22 1.48 0.81
C ILE A 377 37.96 1.94 0.09
N ASP A 378 38.03 2.07 -1.25
CA ASP A 378 36.85 2.36 -2.05
C ASP A 378 35.77 1.30 -1.86
N MET A 379 36.11 0.02 -2.01
CA MET A 379 35.17 -1.08 -1.80
C MET A 379 34.48 -0.97 -0.44
N ILE A 380 35.21 -0.75 0.65
CA ILE A 380 34.62 -0.55 1.99
C ILE A 380 33.64 0.64 2.00
N LEU A 381 34.05 1.78 1.44
CA LEU A 381 33.21 2.98 1.38
C LEU A 381 31.98 2.78 0.48
N GLN A 382 32.08 2.00 -0.58
CA GLN A 382 30.96 1.63 -1.44
C GLN A 382 29.97 0.70 -0.73
N ALA A 383 30.45 -0.22 0.10
CA ALA A 383 29.56 -1.05 0.93
C ALA A 383 28.78 -0.18 1.94
N ILE A 384 29.43 0.82 2.55
CA ILE A 384 28.77 1.80 3.43
C ILE A 384 27.76 2.64 2.65
N ALA A 385 28.13 3.14 1.46
CA ALA A 385 27.24 3.90 0.58
C ALA A 385 25.96 3.11 0.26
N LEU A 386 26.11 1.80 0.01
CA LEU A 386 25.02 0.88 -0.30
C LEU A 386 24.09 0.66 0.91
N ALA A 387 24.64 0.54 2.10
CA ALA A 387 23.87 0.45 3.34
C ALA A 387 23.08 1.75 3.62
N VAL A 388 23.70 2.92 3.44
CA VAL A 388 23.02 4.21 3.58
C VAL A 388 21.88 4.36 2.56
N ARG A 389 22.12 3.95 1.31
CA ARG A 389 21.08 3.94 0.27
C ARG A 389 19.90 3.07 0.67
N PHE A 390 20.17 1.87 1.17
CA PHE A 390 19.14 0.93 1.59
C PHE A 390 18.26 1.52 2.69
N ASN A 391 18.86 2.13 3.71
CA ASN A 391 18.13 2.77 4.81
C ASN A 391 17.23 3.92 4.32
N LEU A 392 17.72 4.75 3.39
CA LEU A 392 16.92 5.83 2.80
C LEU A 392 15.69 5.30 2.02
N ILE A 393 15.88 4.21 1.26
CA ILE A 393 14.78 3.58 0.50
C ILE A 393 13.76 2.96 1.47
N GLN A 394 14.22 2.27 2.52
CA GLN A 394 13.38 1.70 3.58
C GLN A 394 12.53 2.77 4.28
N GLU A 395 13.16 3.87 4.71
CA GLU A 395 12.47 4.99 5.35
C GLU A 395 11.37 5.58 4.46
N ALA A 396 11.67 5.78 3.16
CA ALA A 396 10.70 6.26 2.19
C ALA A 396 9.52 5.29 2.02
N GLN A 397 9.80 3.97 1.92
CA GLN A 397 8.76 2.95 1.80
C GLN A 397 7.85 2.90 3.04
N ILE A 398 8.43 2.95 4.25
CA ILE A 398 7.67 2.97 5.51
C ILE A 398 6.78 4.20 5.57
N LYS A 399 7.27 5.37 5.14
CA LYS A 399 6.48 6.61 5.11
C LYS A 399 5.28 6.48 4.16
N THR A 400 5.51 6.00 2.94
CA THR A 400 4.43 5.78 1.96
C THR A 400 3.40 4.77 2.46
N GLN A 401 3.84 3.68 3.11
CA GLN A 401 2.92 2.69 3.70
C GLN A 401 2.04 3.31 4.80
N LYS A 402 2.62 4.15 5.68
CA LYS A 402 1.85 4.86 6.71
C LYS A 402 0.80 5.80 6.11
N GLU A 403 1.11 6.49 5.02
CA GLU A 403 0.16 7.36 4.33
C GLU A 403 -1.01 6.56 3.71
N VAL A 404 -0.72 5.41 3.10
CA VAL A 404 -1.75 4.51 2.55
C VAL A 404 -2.68 3.97 3.65
N ILE A 405 -2.13 3.58 4.81
CA ILE A 405 -2.93 3.12 5.96
C ILE A 405 -3.85 4.25 6.45
N LYS A 406 -3.31 5.46 6.63
CA LYS A 406 -4.09 6.63 7.05
C LYS A 406 -5.25 6.94 6.10
N GLN A 407 -5.02 6.82 4.79
CA GLN A 407 -6.06 7.01 3.77
C GLN A 407 -7.16 5.93 3.85
N LYS A 408 -6.77 4.66 4.04
CA LYS A 408 -7.74 3.57 4.24
C LYS A 408 -8.61 3.80 5.47
N ASP A 409 -8.02 4.16 6.61
CA ASP A 409 -8.77 4.41 7.84
C ASP A 409 -9.76 5.56 7.70
N LEU A 410 -9.39 6.63 6.98
CA LEU A 410 -10.28 7.75 6.70
C LEU A 410 -11.48 7.31 5.84
N ASN A 411 -11.24 6.51 4.80
CA ASN A 411 -12.30 6.01 3.93
C ASN A 411 -13.29 5.11 4.68
N VAL A 412 -12.79 4.23 5.57
CA VAL A 412 -13.65 3.39 6.42
C VAL A 412 -14.56 4.26 7.29
N LYS A 413 -14.01 5.29 7.96
CA LYS A 413 -14.81 6.22 8.79
C LYS A 413 -15.88 6.96 8.00
N LEU A 414 -15.55 7.41 6.78
CA LEU A 414 -16.51 8.07 5.89
C LEU A 414 -17.65 7.11 5.47
N GLN A 415 -17.32 5.86 5.15
CA GLN A 415 -18.33 4.85 4.83
C GLN A 415 -19.25 4.56 6.02
N GLU A 416 -18.70 4.38 7.22
CA GLU A 416 -19.51 4.18 8.44
C GLU A 416 -20.44 5.35 8.72
N LYS A 417 -19.98 6.59 8.48
CA LYS A 417 -20.81 7.79 8.61
C LYS A 417 -21.94 7.76 7.57
N ALA A 418 -21.63 7.49 6.31
CA ALA A 418 -22.63 7.42 5.24
C ALA A 418 -23.71 6.36 5.50
N VAL A 419 -23.31 5.18 6.00
CA VAL A 419 -24.25 4.12 6.39
C VAL A 419 -25.16 4.57 7.54
N ARG A 420 -24.60 5.19 8.58
CA ARG A 420 -25.39 5.73 9.70
C ARG A 420 -26.37 6.82 9.27
N ASP A 421 -25.92 7.74 8.43
CA ASP A 421 -26.76 8.83 7.92
C ASP A 421 -27.90 8.26 7.05
N LYS A 422 -27.62 7.27 6.19
CA LYS A 422 -28.64 6.55 5.41
C LYS A 422 -29.68 5.86 6.32
N GLN A 423 -29.24 5.20 7.39
CA GLN A 423 -30.15 4.55 8.35
C GLN A 423 -31.04 5.57 9.07
N ARG A 424 -30.50 6.73 9.45
CA ARG A 424 -31.29 7.81 10.06
C ARG A 424 -32.35 8.35 9.11
N LEU A 425 -31.99 8.56 7.84
CA LEU A 425 -32.94 8.99 6.80
C LEU A 425 -34.06 7.96 6.62
N ILE A 426 -33.72 6.68 6.46
CA ILE A 426 -34.73 5.60 6.33
C ILE A 426 -35.67 5.58 7.54
N LYS A 427 -35.14 5.71 8.77
CA LYS A 427 -35.96 5.75 9.99
C LYS A 427 -36.86 6.99 10.04
N ALA A 428 -36.41 8.12 9.51
CA ALA A 428 -37.22 9.34 9.42
C ALA A 428 -38.37 9.17 8.40
N TYR A 429 -38.10 8.66 7.20
CA TYR A 429 -39.12 8.38 6.18
C TYR A 429 -40.17 7.36 6.65
N ALA A 430 -39.75 6.33 7.39
CA ALA A 430 -40.67 5.32 7.94
C ALA A 430 -41.71 5.86 8.92
N ARG A 431 -41.57 7.10 9.43
CA ARG A 431 -42.59 7.76 10.26
C ARG A 431 -43.77 8.28 9.43
N PHE A 432 -43.56 8.54 8.15
CA PHE A 432 -44.59 9.02 7.22
C PHE A 432 -45.22 7.89 6.42
N PHE A 433 -44.51 6.77 6.26
CA PHE A 433 -45.01 5.59 5.56
C PHE A 433 -44.73 4.31 6.36
N PRO A 434 -45.66 3.92 7.27
CA PRO A 434 -45.44 2.79 8.17
C PRO A 434 -45.26 1.47 7.42
N ARG A 435 -44.38 0.59 7.93
CA ARG A 435 -44.12 -0.73 7.32
C ARG A 435 -45.38 -1.58 7.16
N ARG A 436 -46.30 -1.51 8.12
CA ARG A 436 -47.54 -2.28 8.10
C ARG A 436 -48.44 -1.90 6.91
N PHE A 437 -48.35 -0.67 6.41
CA PHE A 437 -49.04 -0.27 5.18
C PHE A 437 -48.45 -0.98 3.94
N LEU A 438 -47.14 -1.22 3.89
CA LEU A 438 -46.51 -2.05 2.84
C LEU A 438 -47.04 -3.47 2.85
N GLU A 439 -47.24 -4.04 4.04
CA GLU A 439 -47.79 -5.40 4.20
C GLU A 439 -49.23 -5.49 3.68
N LEU A 440 -50.06 -4.47 3.95
CA LEU A 440 -51.43 -4.39 3.41
C LEU A 440 -51.43 -4.36 1.86
N LEU A 441 -50.46 -3.66 1.25
CA LEU A 441 -50.23 -3.64 -0.20
C LEU A 441 -49.46 -4.86 -0.74
N LYS A 442 -49.07 -5.81 0.12
CA LYS A 442 -48.25 -6.97 -0.22
C LYS A 442 -46.89 -6.61 -0.85
N LYS A 443 -46.25 -5.53 -0.39
CA LYS A 443 -44.93 -5.04 -0.84
C LYS A 443 -43.86 -5.29 0.22
N LYS A 444 -42.63 -5.59 -0.20
CA LYS A 444 -41.49 -5.86 0.70
C LYS A 444 -40.66 -4.59 1.01
N SER A 445 -40.63 -3.66 0.07
CA SER A 445 -39.89 -2.40 0.18
C SER A 445 -40.74 -1.21 -0.25
N ILE A 446 -40.46 -0.04 0.32
CA ILE A 446 -41.02 1.23 -0.16
C ILE A 446 -40.61 1.55 -1.61
N LEU A 447 -39.51 0.97 -2.08
CA LEU A 447 -39.04 1.09 -3.47
C LEU A 447 -39.92 0.32 -4.47
N ASP A 448 -40.75 -0.61 -3.99
CA ASP A 448 -41.62 -1.45 -4.84
C ASP A 448 -43.02 -0.84 -5.03
N ILE A 449 -43.25 0.33 -4.44
CA ILE A 449 -44.53 1.04 -4.50
C ILE A 449 -44.58 1.90 -5.75
N HIS A 450 -45.65 1.76 -6.49
CA HIS A 450 -45.95 2.55 -7.67
C HIS A 450 -47.33 3.20 -7.52
N LEU A 451 -47.51 4.37 -8.14
CA LEU A 451 -48.78 5.07 -8.15
C LEU A 451 -49.89 4.15 -8.71
N GLY A 452 -50.99 4.02 -7.97
CA GLY A 452 -52.12 3.17 -8.33
C GLY A 452 -52.01 1.72 -7.85
N ASP A 453 -50.93 1.33 -7.16
CA ASP A 453 -50.89 0.05 -6.44
C ASP A 453 -52.08 -0.03 -5.47
N GLN A 454 -52.87 -1.11 -5.56
CA GLN A 454 -54.06 -1.30 -4.73
C GLN A 454 -54.31 -2.78 -4.38
N THR A 455 -54.94 -3.04 -3.24
CA THR A 455 -55.31 -4.38 -2.79
C THR A 455 -56.63 -4.38 -2.04
N GLU A 456 -57.55 -5.25 -2.45
CA GLU A 456 -58.88 -5.37 -1.84
C GLU A 456 -58.78 -6.23 -0.59
N LYS A 457 -59.39 -5.76 0.50
CA LYS A 457 -59.35 -6.40 1.82
C LYS A 457 -60.69 -6.28 2.50
N ASN A 458 -61.05 -7.28 3.30
CA ASN A 458 -62.11 -7.16 4.30
C ASN A 458 -61.46 -6.79 5.62
N MET A 459 -61.88 -5.66 6.20
CA MET A 459 -61.23 -5.07 7.36
C MET A 459 -62.26 -4.40 8.28
N ALA A 460 -61.96 -4.36 9.58
CA ALA A 460 -62.64 -3.44 10.48
C ALA A 460 -62.04 -2.05 10.31
N VAL A 461 -62.91 -1.06 10.15
CA VAL A 461 -62.57 0.35 10.14
C VAL A 461 -63.03 0.96 11.46
N LEU A 462 -62.09 1.55 12.19
CA LEU A 462 -62.34 2.33 13.39
C LEU A 462 -62.20 3.80 13.05
N PHE A 463 -63.25 4.57 13.33
CA PHE A 463 -63.24 6.03 13.26
C PHE A 463 -63.46 6.55 14.67
N ALA A 464 -62.53 7.37 15.18
CA ALA A 464 -62.61 7.92 16.52
C ALA A 464 -62.42 9.43 16.46
N ASP A 465 -63.26 10.20 17.15
CA ASP A 465 -63.22 11.67 17.12
C ASP A 465 -63.45 12.29 18.51
N LEU A 466 -62.78 13.42 18.78
CA LEU A 466 -62.90 14.09 20.08
C LEU A 466 -64.17 14.94 20.12
N ARG A 467 -64.96 14.78 21.18
CA ARG A 467 -66.13 15.62 21.40
C ARG A 467 -65.71 17.02 21.79
N ASN A 468 -66.41 18.01 21.23
CA ASN A 468 -66.21 19.43 21.50
C ASN A 468 -64.75 19.89 21.30
N PHE A 469 -64.04 19.28 20.34
CA PHE A 469 -62.64 19.58 20.08
C PHE A 469 -62.37 21.05 19.77
N THR A 470 -63.23 21.71 19.00
CA THR A 470 -63.13 23.15 18.73
C THR A 470 -63.04 23.94 20.04
N HIS A 471 -63.91 23.64 21.01
CA HIS A 471 -63.91 24.30 22.32
C HIS A 471 -62.64 23.97 23.13
N LEU A 472 -62.11 22.75 23.02
CA LEU A 472 -60.82 22.38 23.64
C LEU A 472 -59.65 23.22 23.08
N LEU A 473 -59.73 23.69 21.83
CA LEU A 473 -58.67 24.47 21.20
C LEU A 473 -58.89 25.99 21.19
N GLU A 474 -60.12 26.48 21.37
CA GLU A 474 -60.49 27.90 21.27
C GLU A 474 -59.60 28.86 22.09
N LYS A 475 -59.12 28.40 23.25
CA LYS A 475 -58.28 29.19 24.17
C LYS A 475 -56.78 28.92 24.03
N LYS A 476 -56.37 28.06 23.09
CA LYS A 476 -54.97 27.64 22.91
C LYS A 476 -54.31 28.42 21.76
N THR A 477 -53.04 28.75 21.92
CA THR A 477 -52.22 29.24 20.79
C THR A 477 -51.98 28.11 19.78
N PRO A 478 -51.64 28.40 18.51
CA PRO A 478 -51.35 27.36 17.53
C PRO A 478 -50.30 26.35 18.00
N ALA A 479 -49.23 26.79 18.67
CA ALA A 479 -48.20 25.91 19.21
C ALA A 479 -48.73 24.97 20.31
N GLU A 480 -49.57 25.49 21.21
CA GLU A 480 -50.23 24.70 22.26
C GLU A 480 -51.24 23.71 21.66
N SER A 481 -51.97 24.09 20.62
CA SER A 481 -52.87 23.19 19.88
C SER A 481 -52.10 22.04 19.23
N PHE A 482 -50.97 22.32 18.57
CA PHE A 482 -50.10 21.26 18.03
C PHE A 482 -49.53 20.36 19.12
N SER A 483 -49.11 20.92 20.26
CA SER A 483 -48.60 20.15 21.39
C SER A 483 -49.69 19.27 22.01
N PHE A 484 -50.92 19.78 22.11
CA PHE A 484 -52.08 19.05 22.62
C PHE A 484 -52.41 17.86 21.71
N ILE A 485 -52.58 18.11 20.40
CA ILE A 485 -52.89 17.06 19.42
C ILE A 485 -51.81 15.97 19.43
N ASN A 486 -50.52 16.36 19.35
CA ASN A 486 -49.42 15.40 19.36
C ASN A 486 -49.34 14.62 20.68
N GLY A 487 -49.60 15.28 21.82
CA GLY A 487 -49.64 14.63 23.14
C GLY A 487 -50.75 13.58 23.24
N TYR A 488 -51.95 13.92 22.78
CA TYR A 488 -53.11 13.04 22.72
C TYR A 488 -52.86 11.85 21.77
N LEU A 489 -52.42 12.10 20.53
CA LEU A 489 -52.12 11.04 19.55
C LEU A 489 -50.99 10.12 20.03
N ASN A 490 -50.02 10.63 20.78
CA ASN A 490 -48.94 9.82 21.33
C ASN A 490 -49.41 8.78 22.37
N GLN A 491 -50.57 9.00 23.01
CA GLN A 491 -51.18 8.03 23.92
C GLN A 491 -52.05 7.01 23.18
N ILE A 492 -52.75 7.42 22.12
CA ILE A 492 -53.74 6.57 21.43
C ILE A 492 -53.14 5.75 20.29
N ALA A 493 -52.30 6.35 19.44
CA ALA A 493 -51.73 5.65 18.30
C ALA A 493 -50.95 4.36 18.65
N PRO A 494 -50.27 4.26 19.82
CA PRO A 494 -49.70 2.99 20.27
C PRO A 494 -50.73 1.88 20.54
N LEU A 495 -51.95 2.21 20.98
CA LEU A 495 -53.01 1.23 21.24
C LEU A 495 -53.48 0.58 19.94
N ILE A 496 -53.67 1.38 18.89
CA ILE A 496 -54.01 0.89 17.54
C ILE A 496 -52.96 -0.14 17.09
N ARG A 497 -51.67 0.17 17.24
CA ARG A 497 -50.59 -0.77 16.88
C ARG A 497 -50.50 -1.99 17.81
N LYS A 498 -50.83 -1.84 19.09
CA LYS A 498 -50.80 -2.92 20.09
C LYS A 498 -51.79 -4.04 19.74
N TYR A 499 -52.91 -3.68 19.11
CA TYR A 499 -53.95 -4.61 18.65
C TYR A 499 -53.93 -4.79 17.12
N ASP A 500 -52.72 -4.78 16.53
CA ASP A 500 -52.45 -5.07 15.12
C ASP A 500 -53.13 -4.17 14.07
N GLY A 501 -53.63 -3.02 14.50
CA GLY A 501 -54.19 -1.98 13.64
C GLY A 501 -53.15 -1.06 13.00
N VAL A 502 -53.56 -0.41 11.92
CA VAL A 502 -52.79 0.61 11.20
C VAL A 502 -53.56 1.91 11.22
N VAL A 503 -52.90 3.00 11.61
CA VAL A 503 -53.44 4.35 11.36
C VAL A 503 -53.31 4.63 9.87
N ASP A 504 -54.44 4.83 9.19
CA ASP A 504 -54.46 5.28 7.80
C ASP A 504 -54.07 6.76 7.74
N LYS A 505 -54.84 7.61 8.44
CA LYS A 505 -54.55 9.04 8.56
C LYS A 505 -55.17 9.67 9.81
N TYR A 506 -54.65 10.85 10.14
CA TYR A 506 -55.24 11.78 11.10
C TYR A 506 -56.02 12.85 10.34
N ILE A 507 -57.27 13.12 10.73
CA ILE A 507 -58.16 14.10 10.10
C ILE A 507 -58.55 15.12 11.18
N GLY A 508 -57.69 16.12 11.41
CA GLY A 508 -57.83 17.00 12.57
C GLY A 508 -57.55 16.22 13.87
N ASP A 509 -58.56 16.11 14.72
CA ASP A 509 -58.61 15.29 15.93
C ASP A 509 -59.10 13.86 15.71
N ALA A 510 -59.73 13.61 14.55
CA ALA A 510 -60.21 12.29 14.21
C ALA A 510 -59.07 11.35 13.79
N ILE A 511 -59.23 10.08 14.15
CA ILE A 511 -58.30 8.99 13.81
C ILE A 511 -59.05 7.95 12.99
N LEU A 512 -58.53 7.67 11.79
CA LEU A 512 -58.97 6.55 10.97
C LEU A 512 -57.97 5.41 11.09
N ALA A 513 -58.44 4.25 11.54
CA ALA A 513 -57.62 3.05 11.70
C ALA A 513 -58.25 1.82 11.05
N LEU A 514 -57.38 0.92 10.57
CA LEU A 514 -57.75 -0.27 9.82
C LEU A 514 -57.21 -1.51 10.52
N TYR A 515 -58.02 -2.56 10.59
CA TYR A 515 -57.66 -3.84 11.19
C TYR A 515 -57.97 -4.96 10.19
N GLU A 516 -56.94 -5.73 9.84
CA GLU A 516 -57.08 -6.87 8.92
C GLU A 516 -57.61 -8.10 9.67
N GLY A 517 -58.65 -8.75 9.12
CA GLY A 517 -59.27 -9.91 9.75
C GLY A 517 -60.34 -9.54 10.80
N PRO A 518 -60.64 -10.42 11.77
CA PRO A 518 -61.70 -10.21 12.75
C PRO A 518 -61.61 -8.88 13.51
N ALA A 519 -62.76 -8.30 13.89
CA ALA A 519 -62.85 -6.93 14.39
C ALA A 519 -62.45 -6.74 15.88
N GLU A 520 -62.06 -7.80 16.58
CA GLU A 520 -61.69 -7.80 17.99
C GLU A 520 -60.59 -6.77 18.28
N GLY A 521 -59.59 -6.68 17.42
CA GLY A 521 -58.50 -5.70 17.57
C GLY A 521 -59.02 -4.25 17.57
N ALA A 522 -60.02 -3.96 16.75
CA ALA A 522 -60.68 -2.65 16.72
C ALA A 522 -61.50 -2.40 17.99
N VAL A 523 -62.26 -3.39 18.45
CA VAL A 523 -63.08 -3.29 19.68
C VAL A 523 -62.20 -3.11 20.92
N TYR A 524 -61.15 -3.92 21.08
CA TYR A 524 -60.17 -3.76 22.17
C TYR A 524 -59.52 -2.39 22.13
N THR A 525 -59.14 -1.91 20.94
CA THR A 525 -58.57 -0.58 20.80
C THR A 525 -59.55 0.49 21.28
N ALA A 526 -60.80 0.43 20.83
CA ALA A 526 -61.82 1.39 21.23
C ALA A 526 -62.02 1.45 22.76
N ILE A 527 -62.17 0.29 23.41
CA ILE A 527 -62.29 0.20 24.88
C ILE A 527 -61.08 0.82 25.57
N ASN A 528 -59.87 0.50 25.12
CA ASN A 528 -58.64 0.99 25.74
C ASN A 528 -58.41 2.48 25.50
N ILE A 529 -58.84 3.04 24.35
CA ILE A 529 -58.80 4.48 24.09
C ILE A 529 -59.63 5.23 25.13
N ILE A 530 -60.89 4.82 25.34
CA ILE A 530 -61.76 5.46 26.33
C ILE A 530 -61.20 5.30 27.74
N ASN A 531 -60.65 4.13 28.09
CA ASN A 531 -60.02 3.91 29.39
C ASN A 531 -58.80 4.82 29.62
N VAL A 532 -57.95 5.03 28.62
CA VAL A 532 -56.81 5.95 28.71
C VAL A 532 -57.28 7.40 28.85
N LEU A 533 -58.30 7.81 28.08
CA LEU A 533 -58.90 9.14 28.24
C LEU A 533 -59.50 9.34 29.64
N ASN A 534 -60.21 8.34 30.17
CA ASN A 534 -60.75 8.36 31.53
C ASN A 534 -59.64 8.50 32.59
N GLN A 535 -58.48 7.87 32.38
CA GLN A 535 -57.32 8.05 33.26
C GLN A 535 -56.72 9.45 33.14
N MET A 536 -56.58 9.99 31.93
CA MET A 536 -56.08 11.35 31.70
C MET A 536 -57.01 12.41 32.32
N ASN A 537 -58.32 12.20 32.24
CA ASN A 537 -59.34 13.08 32.82
C ASN A 537 -59.30 13.16 34.35
N LYS A 538 -58.65 12.22 35.06
CA LYS A 538 -58.50 12.29 36.52
C LYS A 538 -57.59 13.43 36.97
N ILE A 539 -56.69 13.88 36.10
CA ILE A 539 -55.63 14.86 36.41
C ILE A 539 -55.73 16.12 35.56
N GLN A 540 -56.66 16.18 34.60
CA GLN A 540 -56.87 17.33 33.72
C GLN A 540 -58.06 18.17 34.18
N ALA A 541 -57.94 19.49 34.05
CA ALA A 541 -59.01 20.43 34.38
C ALA A 541 -60.14 20.42 33.33
N GLU A 542 -59.80 20.27 32.06
CA GLU A 542 -60.76 20.10 30.96
C GLU A 542 -60.85 18.61 30.63
N LYS A 543 -62.04 18.03 30.77
CA LYS A 543 -62.28 16.61 30.48
C LYS A 543 -62.40 16.41 28.97
N MET A 544 -61.71 15.42 28.45
CA MET A 544 -61.83 14.95 27.07
C MET A 544 -62.85 13.83 26.99
N ASP A 545 -63.63 13.81 25.93
CA ASP A 545 -64.56 12.72 25.63
C ASP A 545 -64.48 12.38 24.14
N MET A 546 -64.84 11.16 23.77
CA MET A 546 -64.62 10.61 22.44
C MET A 546 -65.79 9.73 22.00
N GLY A 547 -66.18 9.90 20.74
CA GLY A 547 -67.01 8.94 20.03
C GLY A 547 -66.15 7.99 19.22
N ILE A 548 -66.53 6.71 19.16
CA ILE A 548 -65.88 5.70 18.34
C ILE A 548 -66.93 4.92 17.56
N GLY A 549 -66.78 4.88 16.24
CA GLY A 549 -67.59 4.09 15.33
C GLY A 549 -66.75 2.98 14.70
N ILE A 550 -67.24 1.74 14.75
CA ILE A 550 -66.57 0.60 14.12
C ILE A 550 -67.50 -0.06 13.13
N HIS A 551 -67.01 -0.25 11.90
CA HIS A 551 -67.73 -0.97 10.87
C HIS A 551 -66.81 -1.99 10.18
N TYR A 552 -67.33 -3.17 9.85
CA TYR A 552 -66.60 -4.20 9.12
C TYR A 552 -67.14 -4.33 7.70
N GLY A 553 -66.25 -4.31 6.72
CA GLY A 553 -66.62 -4.43 5.30
C GLY A 553 -65.43 -4.47 4.35
N THR A 554 -65.74 -4.55 3.05
CA THR A 554 -64.74 -4.59 1.99
C THR A 554 -64.22 -3.19 1.65
N LEU A 555 -62.91 -3.04 1.52
CA LEU A 555 -62.26 -1.79 1.19
C LEU A 555 -61.05 -1.96 0.27
N MET A 556 -60.69 -0.88 -0.43
CA MET A 556 -59.50 -0.80 -1.29
C MET A 556 -58.41 -0.03 -0.55
N VAL A 557 -57.33 -0.71 -0.15
CA VAL A 557 -56.10 -0.06 0.34
C VAL A 557 -55.21 0.20 -0.87
N GLY A 558 -54.72 1.43 -1.05
CA GLY A 558 -53.93 1.76 -2.24
C GLY A 558 -53.11 3.04 -2.13
N THR A 559 -52.40 3.36 -3.20
CA THR A 559 -51.70 4.63 -3.36
C THR A 559 -52.40 5.52 -4.38
N ILE A 560 -52.59 6.78 -4.01
CA ILE A 560 -53.18 7.82 -4.87
C ILE A 560 -52.30 9.07 -4.91
N GLY A 561 -52.51 9.94 -5.89
CA GLY A 561 -51.76 11.20 -6.02
C GLY A 561 -51.15 11.35 -7.41
N GLU A 562 -49.94 11.89 -7.45
CA GLU A 562 -49.15 12.10 -8.67
C GLU A 562 -47.70 11.57 -8.51
N GLN A 563 -46.85 11.71 -9.52
CA GLN A 563 -45.53 11.08 -9.56
C GLN A 563 -44.58 11.55 -8.45
N GLU A 564 -44.65 12.81 -8.04
CA GLU A 564 -43.78 13.40 -7.01
C GLU A 564 -44.39 13.31 -5.60
N ARG A 565 -45.71 13.11 -5.49
CA ARG A 565 -46.44 12.98 -4.23
C ARG A 565 -47.52 11.91 -4.30
N MET A 566 -47.20 10.77 -3.69
CA MET A 566 -48.14 9.69 -3.42
C MET A 566 -48.61 9.72 -1.96
N ASP A 567 -49.88 9.42 -1.74
CA ASP A 567 -50.45 9.19 -0.42
C ASP A 567 -50.99 7.76 -0.34
N GLY A 568 -50.68 7.08 0.77
CA GLY A 568 -51.25 5.78 1.07
C GLY A 568 -52.60 5.99 1.74
N THR A 569 -53.67 5.48 1.15
CA THR A 569 -55.02 5.71 1.68
C THR A 569 -55.93 4.50 1.46
N VAL A 570 -57.06 4.52 2.15
CA VAL A 570 -58.21 3.67 1.82
C VAL A 570 -59.26 4.45 1.04
N ILE A 571 -59.86 3.75 0.07
CA ILE A 571 -61.09 4.18 -0.61
C ILE A 571 -62.14 3.10 -0.40
N SER A 572 -63.18 3.42 0.38
CA SER A 572 -64.34 2.56 0.53
C SER A 572 -65.51 3.30 1.16
N ASP A 573 -66.71 2.86 0.82
CA ASP A 573 -67.92 3.21 1.54
C ASP A 573 -67.91 2.71 3.01
N THR A 574 -67.18 1.62 3.31
CA THR A 574 -66.98 1.12 4.69
C THR A 574 -66.41 2.20 5.62
N VAL A 575 -65.53 3.06 5.11
CA VAL A 575 -64.96 4.20 5.86
C VAL A 575 -66.04 5.24 6.18
N ASN A 576 -66.91 5.54 5.22
CA ASN A 576 -68.01 6.49 5.39
C ASN A 576 -69.03 5.98 6.41
N VAL A 577 -69.33 4.68 6.41
CA VAL A 577 -70.22 4.08 7.41
C VAL A 577 -69.60 4.19 8.81
N ALA A 578 -68.33 3.81 9.00
CA ALA A 578 -67.66 3.93 10.30
C ALA A 578 -67.67 5.36 10.86
N SER A 579 -67.36 6.37 10.03
CA SER A 579 -67.43 7.79 10.42
C SER A 579 -68.84 8.23 10.82
N ARG A 580 -69.88 7.73 10.16
CA ARG A 580 -71.27 8.03 10.54
C ARG A 580 -71.67 7.34 11.83
N LEU A 581 -71.22 6.10 12.06
CA LEU A 581 -71.43 5.42 13.35
C LEU A 581 -70.77 6.17 14.49
N GLU A 582 -69.57 6.72 14.26
CA GLU A 582 -68.91 7.58 15.24
C GLU A 582 -69.83 8.76 15.61
N ASN A 583 -70.32 9.51 14.62
CA ASN A 583 -71.20 10.66 14.84
C ASN A 583 -72.49 10.33 15.62
N LEU A 584 -73.06 9.14 15.40
CA LEU A 584 -74.25 8.67 16.10
C LEU A 584 -74.06 8.52 17.61
N ASN A 585 -72.82 8.37 18.09
CA ASN A 585 -72.54 8.33 19.52
C ASN A 585 -73.05 9.60 20.23
N LYS A 586 -73.03 10.76 19.56
CA LYS A 586 -73.54 12.01 20.12
C LYS A 586 -75.05 11.98 20.34
N ILE A 587 -75.79 11.34 19.43
CA ILE A 587 -77.24 11.21 19.50
C ILE A 587 -77.63 10.23 20.61
N TYR A 588 -77.03 9.04 20.61
CA TYR A 588 -77.38 7.99 21.57
C TYR A 588 -76.70 8.13 22.94
N GLY A 589 -75.74 9.05 23.09
CA GLY A 589 -75.00 9.25 24.33
C GLY A 589 -74.00 8.15 24.65
N THR A 590 -73.61 7.33 23.68
CA THR A 590 -72.69 6.20 23.85
C THR A 590 -71.24 6.61 23.60
N HIS A 591 -70.26 5.79 23.96
CA HIS A 591 -68.85 6.03 23.57
C HIS A 591 -68.43 5.20 22.35
N ILE A 592 -68.93 3.97 22.23
CA ILE A 592 -68.53 3.03 21.18
C ILE A 592 -69.77 2.44 20.52
N ILE A 593 -69.93 2.68 19.22
CA ILE A 593 -70.96 2.06 18.38
C ILE A 593 -70.29 1.13 17.38
N ILE A 594 -70.83 -0.08 17.27
CA ILE A 594 -70.43 -1.07 16.26
C ILE A 594 -71.62 -1.45 15.37
N SER A 595 -71.35 -1.79 14.12
CA SER A 595 -72.36 -2.39 13.24
C SER A 595 -72.56 -3.88 13.51
N GLU A 596 -73.68 -4.43 13.04
CA GLU A 596 -73.93 -5.87 13.00
C GLU A 596 -72.81 -6.67 12.35
N THR A 597 -72.24 -6.14 11.26
CA THR A 597 -71.12 -6.81 10.57
C THR A 597 -69.87 -6.93 11.45
N VAL A 598 -69.62 -5.99 12.36
CA VAL A 598 -68.53 -6.12 13.36
C VAL A 598 -68.86 -7.24 14.31
N LEU A 599 -70.07 -7.23 14.87
CA LEU A 599 -70.55 -8.24 15.81
C LEU A 599 -70.44 -9.66 15.22
N ASP A 600 -70.72 -9.84 13.94
CA ASP A 600 -70.66 -11.13 13.25
C ASP A 600 -69.24 -11.64 13.00
N THR A 601 -68.25 -10.75 12.99
CA THR A 601 -66.84 -11.17 12.89
C THR A 601 -66.20 -11.53 14.22
N LEU A 602 -66.81 -11.16 15.35
CA LEU A 602 -66.25 -11.46 16.67
C LEU A 602 -66.31 -12.96 16.95
N SER A 603 -65.15 -13.54 17.28
CA SER A 603 -64.99 -14.96 17.60
C SER A 603 -65.71 -15.35 18.90
N ASN A 604 -65.75 -14.43 19.88
CA ASN A 604 -66.41 -14.62 21.16
C ASN A 604 -67.22 -13.39 21.56
N LYS A 605 -68.52 -13.38 21.27
CA LYS A 605 -69.41 -12.25 21.56
C LYS A 605 -69.63 -12.03 23.07
N ASP A 606 -69.55 -13.09 23.88
CA ASP A 606 -69.81 -13.04 25.32
C ASP A 606 -68.68 -12.37 26.13
N GLU A 607 -67.51 -12.20 25.50
CA GLU A 607 -66.38 -11.50 26.08
C GLU A 607 -66.66 -10.00 26.28
N PHE A 608 -67.49 -9.41 25.41
CA PHE A 608 -67.79 -7.99 25.43
C PHE A 608 -69.15 -7.70 26.06
N LYS A 609 -69.30 -6.52 26.67
CA LYS A 609 -70.57 -6.02 27.18
C LYS A 609 -71.30 -5.26 26.08
N ILE A 610 -72.24 -5.97 25.46
CA ILE A 610 -72.96 -5.51 24.27
C ILE A 610 -74.44 -5.32 24.57
N ARG A 611 -75.04 -4.23 24.04
CA ARG A 611 -76.50 -4.04 23.96
C ARG A 611 -76.90 -3.47 22.60
N PHE A 612 -78.10 -3.83 22.15
CA PHE A 612 -78.69 -3.31 20.92
C PHE A 612 -79.07 -1.83 21.09
N ILE A 613 -78.84 -1.01 20.06
CA ILE A 613 -79.17 0.43 20.06
C ILE A 613 -80.37 0.70 19.17
N ASP A 614 -80.21 0.57 17.84
CA ASP A 614 -81.24 0.94 16.86
C ASP A 614 -81.01 0.19 15.54
N HIS A 615 -82.01 0.24 14.66
CA HIS A 615 -81.95 -0.23 13.28
C HIS A 615 -82.08 0.97 12.35
N ILE A 616 -81.01 1.30 11.61
CA ILE A 616 -80.98 2.55 10.83
C ILE A 616 -80.65 2.33 9.35
N ILE A 617 -81.10 3.24 8.49
CA ILE A 617 -80.55 3.39 7.14
C ILE A 617 -79.61 4.59 7.16
N VAL A 618 -78.34 4.29 6.89
CA VAL A 618 -77.30 5.31 6.77
C VAL A 618 -77.44 5.98 5.39
N LYS A 619 -77.33 7.31 5.33
CA LYS A 619 -77.48 8.09 4.09
C LYS A 619 -76.74 7.49 2.88
N GLY A 620 -77.41 7.34 1.75
CA GLY A 620 -76.80 6.83 0.51
C GLY A 620 -76.72 5.30 0.44
N LYS A 621 -77.32 4.59 1.40
CA LYS A 621 -77.53 3.15 1.37
C LYS A 621 -79.01 2.82 1.28
N SER A 622 -79.32 1.71 0.60
CA SER A 622 -80.66 1.14 0.53
C SER A 622 -80.89 0.07 1.62
N GLN A 623 -79.81 -0.48 2.19
CA GLN A 623 -79.87 -1.52 3.21
C GLN A 623 -79.72 -0.92 4.60
N SER A 624 -80.54 -1.39 5.53
CA SER A 624 -80.53 -0.99 6.93
C SER A 624 -79.44 -1.76 7.70
N ILE A 625 -78.87 -1.13 8.72
CA ILE A 625 -77.79 -1.66 9.55
C ILE A 625 -78.24 -1.63 11.00
N ARG A 626 -78.08 -2.76 11.70
CA ARG A 626 -78.28 -2.82 13.16
C ARG A 626 -77.05 -2.31 13.89
N LEU A 627 -77.31 -1.51 14.93
CA LEU A 627 -76.28 -0.87 15.74
C LEU A 627 -76.25 -1.48 17.14
N TYR A 628 -75.04 -1.64 17.65
CA TYR A 628 -74.81 -2.14 18.99
C TYR A 628 -73.82 -1.23 19.73
N GLU A 629 -74.02 -1.10 21.03
CA GLU A 629 -73.09 -0.40 21.91
C GLU A 629 -72.15 -1.40 22.55
N ILE A 630 -70.86 -1.05 22.60
CA ILE A 630 -69.88 -1.68 23.47
C ILE A 630 -69.66 -0.78 24.67
N PHE A 631 -70.00 -1.25 25.87
CA PHE A 631 -69.97 -0.44 27.09
C PHE A 631 -69.01 -0.95 28.16
N ASP A 632 -68.02 -1.77 27.76
CA ASP A 632 -66.95 -2.29 28.63
C ASP A 632 -66.08 -1.19 29.27
N CYS A 633 -66.05 0.02 28.71
CA CYS A 633 -65.30 1.15 29.22
C CYS A 633 -66.03 1.96 30.32
N ASP A 634 -67.28 1.63 30.61
CA ASP A 634 -68.09 2.34 31.59
C ASP A 634 -67.69 2.02 33.04
N SER A 635 -68.19 2.81 33.99
CA SER A 635 -68.02 2.49 35.41
C SER A 635 -68.72 1.16 35.74
N LYS A 636 -68.18 0.42 36.71
CA LYS A 636 -68.77 -0.87 37.13
C LYS A 636 -70.25 -0.75 37.48
N GLU A 637 -70.63 0.32 38.17
CA GLU A 637 -72.03 0.60 38.51
C GLU A 637 -72.91 0.76 37.27
N LEU A 638 -72.43 1.50 36.25
CA LEU A 638 -73.18 1.73 35.02
C LEU A 638 -73.26 0.45 34.18
N ILE A 639 -72.19 -0.35 34.12
CA ILE A 639 -72.19 -1.66 33.47
C ILE A 639 -73.25 -2.57 34.09
N ASP A 640 -73.28 -2.68 35.42
CA ASP A 640 -74.24 -3.54 36.13
C ASP A 640 -75.69 -3.09 35.88
N LYS A 641 -75.96 -1.78 35.91
CA LYS A 641 -77.28 -1.22 35.57
C LYS A 641 -77.66 -1.51 34.12
N LYS A 642 -76.77 -1.24 33.14
CA LYS A 642 -77.00 -1.55 31.71
C LYS A 642 -77.25 -3.03 31.47
N LEU A 643 -76.55 -3.92 32.18
CA LEU A 643 -76.77 -5.36 32.08
C LEU A 643 -78.14 -5.79 32.65
N SER A 644 -78.56 -5.22 33.78
CA SER A 644 -79.86 -5.53 34.39
C SER A 644 -81.06 -5.09 33.54
N THR A 645 -80.93 -4.00 32.78
CA THR A 645 -82.01 -3.47 31.91
C THR A 645 -81.95 -4.00 30.48
N ARG A 646 -80.85 -4.65 30.07
CA ARG A 646 -80.59 -5.05 28.68
C ARG A 646 -81.73 -5.83 28.02
N ALA A 647 -82.28 -6.83 28.71
CA ALA A 647 -83.36 -7.65 28.16
C ALA A 647 -84.68 -6.88 28.06
N ALA A 648 -85.01 -6.07 29.08
CA ALA A 648 -86.19 -5.22 29.07
C ALA A 648 -86.11 -4.16 27.96
N LEU A 649 -84.93 -3.55 27.79
CA LEU A 649 -84.67 -2.56 26.74
C LEU A 649 -84.83 -3.16 25.35
N TYR A 650 -84.30 -4.36 25.11
CA TYR A 650 -84.48 -5.05 23.82
C TYR A 650 -85.96 -5.30 23.51
N ASN A 651 -86.74 -5.76 24.49
CA ASN A 651 -88.17 -5.98 24.33
C ASN A 651 -88.94 -4.67 24.11
N ALA A 652 -88.57 -3.58 24.80
CA ALA A 652 -89.16 -2.26 24.60
C ALA A 652 -88.95 -1.77 23.16
N ILE A 653 -87.75 -1.96 22.62
CA ILE A 653 -87.44 -1.60 21.24
C ILE A 653 -88.24 -2.50 20.28
N GLN A 654 -88.38 -3.80 20.53
CA GLN A 654 -89.25 -4.66 19.69
C GLN A 654 -90.71 -4.17 19.68
N PHE A 655 -91.30 -3.85 20.84
CA PHE A 655 -92.66 -3.28 20.90
C PHE A 655 -92.77 -1.94 20.17
N PHE A 656 -91.74 -1.09 20.26
CA PHE A 656 -91.69 0.15 19.49
C PHE A 656 -91.69 -0.14 17.98
N GLN A 657 -90.95 -1.16 17.53
CA GLN A 657 -90.91 -1.56 16.13
C GLN A 657 -92.26 -2.12 15.64
N GLU A 658 -93.02 -2.77 16.52
CA GLU A 658 -94.38 -3.30 16.27
C GLU A 658 -95.50 -2.25 16.41
N GLN A 659 -95.16 -0.97 16.62
CA GLN A 659 -96.10 0.15 16.87
C GLN A 659 -96.89 0.06 18.19
N GLU A 660 -96.47 -0.79 19.11
CA GLU A 660 -97.06 -0.95 20.45
C GLU A 660 -96.48 0.10 21.42
N PHE A 661 -96.62 1.39 21.04
CA PHE A 661 -95.93 2.52 21.68
C PHE A 661 -96.23 2.66 23.18
N GLU A 662 -97.47 2.41 23.62
CA GLU A 662 -97.83 2.47 25.04
C GLU A 662 -97.15 1.37 25.87
N LYS A 663 -97.02 0.15 25.31
CA LYS A 663 -96.32 -0.96 25.96
C LYS A 663 -94.82 -0.69 26.00
N ALA A 664 -94.26 -0.19 24.90
CA ALA A 664 -92.86 0.20 24.80
C ALA A 664 -92.51 1.31 25.80
N LEU A 665 -93.35 2.37 25.88
CA LEU A 665 -93.15 3.52 26.76
C LEU A 665 -93.06 3.10 28.23
N LYS A 666 -93.97 2.24 28.72
CA LYS A 666 -93.94 1.73 30.11
C LYS A 666 -92.62 1.03 30.44
N ILE A 667 -92.07 0.28 29.49
CA ILE A 667 -90.79 -0.42 29.69
C ILE A 667 -89.61 0.57 29.60
N PHE A 668 -89.68 1.57 28.72
CA PHE A 668 -88.68 2.65 28.69
C PHE A 668 -88.68 3.46 29.99
N GLU A 669 -89.84 3.81 30.55
CA GLU A 669 -89.97 4.48 31.84
C GLU A 669 -89.35 3.65 32.98
N TYR A 670 -89.64 2.34 33.04
CA TYR A 670 -88.98 1.44 33.98
C TYR A 670 -87.46 1.41 33.81
N CYS A 671 -86.97 1.39 32.57
CA CYS A 671 -85.54 1.45 32.31
C CYS A 671 -84.93 2.81 32.71
N LEU A 672 -85.66 3.92 32.56
CA LEU A 672 -85.25 5.26 32.99
C LEU A 672 -85.22 5.42 34.51
N ASP A 673 -86.06 4.71 35.26
CA ASP A 673 -85.95 4.67 36.73
C ASP A 673 -84.59 4.12 37.20
N ILE A 674 -84.01 3.19 36.41
CA ILE A 674 -82.70 2.58 36.69
C ILE A 674 -81.56 3.39 36.05
N LEU A 675 -81.78 3.91 34.85
CA LEU A 675 -80.82 4.64 34.02
C LEU A 675 -81.38 6.01 33.58
N PRO A 676 -81.51 6.98 34.49
CA PRO A 676 -82.22 8.24 34.22
C PRO A 676 -81.51 9.15 33.21
N GLU A 677 -80.19 9.01 33.07
CA GLU A 677 -79.37 9.84 32.18
C GLU A 677 -79.06 9.17 30.82
N ASP A 678 -79.61 7.98 30.56
CA ASP A 678 -79.33 7.25 29.32
C ASP A 678 -80.09 7.88 28.14
N LYS A 679 -79.35 8.63 27.32
CA LYS A 679 -79.90 9.38 26.18
C LYS A 679 -80.62 8.50 25.16
N MET A 680 -80.18 7.25 24.98
CA MET A 680 -80.84 6.36 24.04
C MET A 680 -82.24 6.00 24.53
N ILE A 681 -82.38 5.70 25.82
CA ILE A 681 -83.66 5.35 26.43
C ILE A 681 -84.60 6.57 26.43
N LEU A 682 -84.07 7.75 26.78
CA LEU A 682 -84.82 9.02 26.72
C LEU A 682 -85.33 9.30 25.30
N LEU A 683 -84.47 9.15 24.28
CA LEU A 683 -84.83 9.36 22.89
C LEU A 683 -85.96 8.43 22.43
N TYR A 684 -85.93 7.15 22.83
CA TYR A 684 -87.01 6.23 22.53
C TYR A 684 -88.31 6.55 23.29
N ALA A 685 -88.24 6.97 24.56
CA ALA A 685 -89.41 7.39 25.32
C ALA A 685 -90.08 8.64 24.70
N GLU A 686 -89.28 9.63 24.30
CA GLU A 686 -89.76 10.81 23.56
C GLU A 686 -90.44 10.42 22.24
N ARG A 687 -89.83 9.51 21.48
CA ARG A 687 -90.42 8.98 20.23
C ARG A 687 -91.74 8.24 20.50
N CYS A 688 -91.81 7.40 21.53
CA CYS A 688 -93.06 6.73 21.90
C CYS A 688 -94.16 7.74 22.22
N ASN A 689 -93.86 8.78 22.99
CA ASN A 689 -94.82 9.84 23.32
C ASN A 689 -95.29 10.62 22.07
N MET A 690 -94.39 10.86 21.11
CA MET A 690 -94.72 11.53 19.86
C MET A 690 -95.68 10.70 18.98
N PHE A 691 -95.54 9.37 18.97
CA PHE A 691 -96.34 8.47 18.14
C PHE A 691 -97.58 7.89 18.84
N ALA A 692 -97.63 7.87 20.18
CA ALA A 692 -98.74 7.30 20.96
C ALA A 692 -100.12 7.93 20.67
N GLY A 693 -100.17 9.13 20.07
CA GLY A 693 -101.41 9.80 19.66
C GLY A 693 -101.83 9.63 18.19
N GLN A 694 -101.05 8.92 17.36
CA GLN A 694 -101.22 8.93 15.89
C GLN A 694 -101.98 7.71 15.32
N GLY A 695 -102.37 6.74 16.15
CA GLY A 695 -103.01 5.51 15.70
C GLY A 695 -102.04 4.55 14.97
N HIS A 696 -102.54 3.43 14.45
CA HIS A 696 -101.74 2.48 13.68
C HIS A 696 -101.40 3.06 12.30
N MET A 697 -100.12 3.10 11.94
CA MET A 697 -99.61 3.64 10.69
C MET A 697 -99.36 2.53 9.66
N ASP A 698 -100.13 2.53 8.57
CA ASP A 698 -100.05 1.48 7.52
C ASP A 698 -98.70 1.45 6.76
N ALA A 699 -97.98 2.57 6.72
CA ALA A 699 -96.67 2.70 6.05
C ALA A 699 -95.48 2.76 7.03
N TRP A 700 -95.63 2.28 8.26
CA TRP A 700 -94.57 2.32 9.27
C TRP A 700 -93.34 1.50 8.86
N GLN A 701 -92.19 2.16 8.82
CA GLN A 701 -90.91 1.49 8.79
C GLN A 701 -90.20 1.71 10.13
N PRO A 702 -89.91 0.64 10.90
CA PRO A 702 -89.20 0.73 12.18
C PRO A 702 -87.70 0.99 12.01
N ILE A 703 -87.32 1.74 10.98
CA ILE A 703 -85.95 1.99 10.56
C ILE A 703 -85.74 3.50 10.50
N ALA A 704 -84.89 4.03 11.38
CA ALA A 704 -84.57 5.45 11.37
C ALA A 704 -83.68 5.79 10.17
N LYS A 705 -84.01 6.85 9.43
CA LYS A 705 -83.16 7.37 8.35
C LYS A 705 -82.29 8.51 8.89
N LEU A 706 -80.99 8.41 8.65
CA LEU A 706 -80.04 9.46 9.03
C LEU A 706 -79.98 10.56 7.96
N SER A 707 -80.31 11.81 8.34
CA SER A 707 -80.29 12.97 7.46
C SER A 707 -78.93 13.71 7.43
N ASP A 708 -78.78 14.66 6.50
CA ASP A 708 -77.57 15.50 6.31
C ASP A 708 -77.20 16.34 7.52
N LYS A 709 -78.17 16.62 8.40
CA LYS A 709 -77.99 17.41 9.62
C LYS A 709 -77.76 16.55 10.86
N VAL A 710 -77.52 15.24 10.69
CA VAL A 710 -77.35 14.28 11.81
C VAL A 710 -78.64 14.20 12.65
N GLU A 711 -79.79 14.30 11.98
CA GLU A 711 -81.11 14.08 12.57
C GLU A 711 -81.63 12.70 12.14
N LEU A 712 -82.24 11.96 13.06
CA LEU A 712 -82.88 10.68 12.77
C LEU A 712 -84.37 10.91 12.54
N THR A 713 -84.83 10.66 11.32
CA THR A 713 -86.25 10.77 10.96
C THR A 713 -86.86 9.40 10.68
N TYR A 714 -88.10 9.21 11.11
CA TYR A 714 -88.94 8.10 10.67
C TYR A 714 -89.87 8.62 9.57
N GLU A 715 -90.00 7.88 8.47
CA GLU A 715 -90.99 8.23 7.45
C GLU A 715 -92.38 7.77 7.92
N SER A 716 -93.25 8.74 8.19
CA SER A 716 -94.69 8.56 8.29
C SER A 716 -95.35 9.50 7.28
N GLN A 717 -95.90 8.99 6.18
CA GLN A 717 -96.82 9.81 5.37
C GLN A 717 -98.18 9.77 6.05
N ILE A 718 -98.60 10.91 6.60
CA ILE A 718 -99.99 11.17 6.93
C ILE A 718 -100.68 11.45 5.59
N THR A 719 -101.57 10.58 5.13
CA THR A 719 -102.60 10.97 4.15
C THR A 719 -103.55 11.91 4.88
N GLU A 720 -103.58 13.19 4.48
CA GLU A 720 -104.68 14.12 4.84
C GLU A 720 -106.03 13.59 4.35
#